data_AF-A0AAE0QAS0-F1
#
_entry.id   AF-A0AAE0QAS0-F1
#
_cell.length_a   1.000
_cell.length_b   1.000
_cell.length_c   1.000
_cell.angle_alpha   90.00
_cell.angle_beta   90.00
_cell.angle_gamma   90.00
#
_symmetry.space_group_name_H-M   'P 1'
#
loop_
_entity.id
_entity.type
_entity.pdbx_description
1 polymer ?
#
loop_
_entity_poly.entity_id
_entity_poly.type
_entity_poly.pdbx_seq_one_letter_code
_entity_poly.pdbx_strand_id
1 'polypeptide(L)'
;MKLWERVVEARLRKVVEICEQQYGFMPRKSTTDAIFALRILMEKYRDGQRELHCVFVDLEKAYDRVPREELWYCMRKSGVAEKYVRVVQDMYERSRTVVRCAVGQTEEFKVEVGLHQGWALSPFLFAIVMDQLSEEVRQESPWTMMFADDIVICSESREQVEENLERWRFALERRGMKVSRSMTRVSVHIRDEWLLIPCPDRSQCMRWLGAEALRHYNKSHSSGGVSGEESFVLRRCLDGALLDLDDTISSVLDINNFIELSGSKDFGKICYDILSVFCVAVKVSNLIGQKCKVHLHRICGGVNTGFGKFARTIVGKGQLEELQENLIRSYSAGKCYLCVTNDTGISLINGTQMISSLGAEAVERADAITRQVDVIAALTLETLKGTKKAFDIDVHAVMERLVAQRFRCLLHSDSFASEITGTTTETQSFQIFLVKTHIHVHGVANDTIAFVTEILMTELNSATDNPVSSFTCLHIQVLIAEERGITISGGNFHGEYPAKALDFLAIGVHELGSISERQIERLCNPSLSNLPAFLVNEGGLNSGFMVAHCTAAALVSENKVLCHLASVDSLSTSAATEDHVSMGGWAARKALKVVKHVEQVLAIELLAACQALEFHRALKDHSTSGEGLRAAALCSQVTT
;
A
#
# COMPACT_ATOMS: atom_id res chain seq x y z
N MET A 1 -5.05 8.53 39.57
CA MET A 1 -3.86 7.74 39.19
C MET A 1 -3.09 8.44 38.07
N LYS A 2 -3.50 8.35 36.78
CA LYS A 2 -2.69 8.77 35.61
C LYS A 2 -1.99 10.15 35.65
N LEU A 3 -2.59 11.17 36.27
CA LEU A 3 -1.91 12.47 36.44
C LEU A 3 -0.69 12.38 37.38
N TRP A 4 -0.80 11.63 38.48
CA TRP A 4 0.27 11.41 39.45
C TRP A 4 1.40 10.53 38.88
N GLU A 5 1.04 9.49 38.12
CA GLU A 5 1.99 8.66 37.36
C GLU A 5 2.89 9.53 36.46
N ARG A 6 2.31 10.47 35.69
CA ARG A 6 3.06 11.40 34.82
C ARG A 6 3.91 12.40 35.61
N VAL A 7 3.49 12.82 36.80
CA VAL A 7 4.30 13.67 37.69
C VAL A 7 5.51 12.92 38.25
N VAL A 8 5.38 11.62 38.53
CA VAL A 8 6.52 10.76 38.92
C VAL A 8 7.43 10.53 37.70
N GLU A 9 6.88 10.15 36.55
CA GLU A 9 7.62 9.93 35.30
C GLU A 9 8.46 11.16 34.92
N ALA A 10 7.87 12.35 34.89
CA ALA A 10 8.53 13.62 34.56
C ALA A 10 9.56 14.10 35.61
N ARG A 11 9.64 13.42 36.77
CA ARG A 11 10.70 13.60 37.78
C ARG A 11 11.81 12.56 37.61
N LEU A 12 11.46 11.30 37.34
CA LEU A 12 12.44 10.24 37.08
C LEU A 12 13.24 10.49 35.79
N ARG A 13 12.59 10.95 34.72
CA ARG A 13 13.22 11.36 33.44
C ARG A 13 14.19 12.56 33.55
N LYS A 14 14.38 13.14 34.74
CA LYS A 14 15.38 14.20 35.03
C LYS A 14 16.58 13.70 35.84
N VAL A 15 16.58 12.41 36.20
CA VAL A 15 17.58 11.77 37.07
C VAL A 15 18.13 10.52 36.40
N VAL A 16 17.28 9.78 35.68
CA VAL A 16 17.66 8.59 34.92
C VAL A 16 17.83 8.93 33.45
N GLU A 17 19.05 8.76 32.96
CA GLU A 17 19.38 8.67 31.55
C GLU A 17 19.22 7.21 31.06
N ILE A 18 18.89 7.03 29.78
CA ILE A 18 18.64 5.73 29.15
C ILE A 18 19.44 5.69 27.85
N CYS A 19 20.12 4.56 27.58
CA CYS A 19 21.02 4.42 26.43
C CYS A 19 20.37 4.72 25.06
N GLU A 20 21.20 5.12 24.09
CA GLU A 20 20.70 5.51 22.77
C GLU A 20 20.15 4.33 21.93
N GLN A 21 20.53 3.10 22.27
CA GLN A 21 20.03 1.87 21.69
C GLN A 21 18.54 1.61 22.00
N GLN A 22 17.99 2.26 23.03
CA GLN A 22 16.56 2.18 23.35
C GLN A 22 15.76 3.15 22.47
N TYR A 23 14.92 2.59 21.59
CA TYR A 23 13.92 3.31 20.82
C TYR A 23 12.53 3.18 21.46
N GLY A 24 12.21 2.01 22.03
CA GLY A 24 10.94 1.78 22.72
C GLY A 24 10.71 2.74 23.89
N PHE A 25 9.57 3.43 23.89
CA PHE A 25 9.10 4.34 24.96
C PHE A 25 9.98 5.58 25.25
N MET A 26 10.88 5.91 24.31
CA MET A 26 11.76 7.07 24.39
C MET A 26 11.22 8.26 23.58
N PRO A 27 11.24 9.49 24.14
CA PRO A 27 10.78 10.67 23.42
C PRO A 27 11.70 10.99 22.24
N ARG A 28 11.12 11.44 21.12
CA ARG A 28 11.83 11.73 19.85
C ARG A 28 12.51 10.51 19.20
N LYS A 29 12.04 9.29 19.52
CA LYS A 29 12.39 8.05 18.81
C LYS A 29 11.12 7.29 18.47
N SER A 30 11.17 6.56 17.35
CA SER A 30 10.08 5.74 16.84
C SER A 30 10.62 4.43 16.27
N THR A 31 9.72 3.45 16.08
CA THR A 31 10.01 2.22 15.35
C THR A 31 10.52 2.50 13.94
N THR A 32 10.02 3.56 13.30
CA THR A 32 10.44 4.01 11.96
C THR A 32 11.92 4.41 11.93
N ASP A 33 12.41 5.11 12.95
CA ASP A 33 13.81 5.56 13.02
C ASP A 33 14.79 4.37 13.13
N ALA A 34 14.43 3.37 13.94
CA ALA A 34 15.20 2.13 14.06
C ALA A 34 15.16 1.29 12.78
N ILE A 35 13.99 1.15 12.15
CA ILE A 35 13.85 0.46 10.86
C ILE A 35 14.64 1.18 9.75
N PHE A 36 14.68 2.51 9.76
CA PHE A 36 15.46 3.31 8.82
C PHE A 36 16.97 3.14 9.03
N ALA A 37 17.44 3.15 10.29
CA ALA A 37 18.85 2.87 10.62
C ALA A 37 19.28 1.45 10.22
N LEU A 38 18.44 0.44 10.52
CA LEU A 38 18.63 -0.95 10.08
C LEU A 38 18.67 -1.06 8.55
N ARG A 39 17.76 -0.36 7.85
CA ARG A 39 17.69 -0.37 6.39
C ARG A 39 18.95 0.23 5.76
N ILE A 40 19.45 1.36 6.26
CA ILE A 40 20.71 1.96 5.80
C ILE A 40 21.89 0.98 6.01
N LEU A 41 21.92 0.25 7.13
CA LEU A 41 22.92 -0.79 7.36
C LEU A 41 22.81 -1.92 6.30
N MET A 42 21.59 -2.42 6.04
CA MET A 42 21.36 -3.47 5.04
C MET A 42 21.73 -3.04 3.62
N GLU A 43 21.37 -1.81 3.22
CA GLU A 43 21.69 -1.25 1.90
C GLU A 43 23.22 -1.07 1.74
N LYS A 44 23.90 -0.51 2.74
CA LYS A 44 25.37 -0.35 2.74
C LYS A 44 26.13 -1.67 2.57
N TYR A 45 25.66 -2.76 3.18
CA TYR A 45 26.33 -4.07 3.07
C TYR A 45 26.00 -4.77 1.75
N ARG A 46 24.77 -4.63 1.25
CA ARG A 46 24.36 -5.09 -0.09
C ARG A 46 25.20 -4.44 -1.19
N ASP A 47 25.35 -3.11 -1.15
CA ASP A 47 26.11 -2.36 -2.16
C ASP A 47 27.60 -2.72 -2.15
N GLY A 48 28.15 -3.03 -0.96
CA GLY A 48 29.51 -3.54 -0.80
C GLY A 48 29.70 -5.04 -1.12
N GLN A 49 28.64 -5.75 -1.52
CA GLN A 49 28.62 -7.22 -1.68
C GLN A 49 29.12 -7.99 -0.45
N ARG A 50 28.84 -7.48 0.76
CA ARG A 50 29.20 -8.11 2.04
C ARG A 50 27.97 -8.73 2.70
N GLU A 51 28.17 -9.85 3.39
CA GLU A 51 27.12 -10.45 4.20
C GLU A 51 26.87 -9.62 5.47
N LEU A 52 25.61 -9.59 5.89
CA LEU A 52 25.14 -8.95 7.12
C LEU A 52 24.08 -9.86 7.73
N HIS A 53 24.32 -10.31 8.95
CA HIS A 53 23.41 -11.19 9.67
C HIS A 53 22.64 -10.37 10.71
N CYS A 54 21.32 -10.51 10.72
CA CYS A 54 20.42 -9.82 11.65
C CYS A 54 19.51 -10.84 12.33
N VAL A 55 19.36 -10.76 13.65
CA VAL A 55 18.43 -11.58 14.44
C VAL A 55 17.50 -10.66 15.23
N PHE A 56 16.21 -10.97 15.18
CA PHE A 56 15.15 -10.37 15.99
C PHE A 56 14.86 -11.29 17.18
N VAL A 57 14.74 -10.70 18.37
CA VAL A 57 14.62 -11.42 19.65
C VAL A 57 13.35 -10.95 20.38
N ASP A 58 12.30 -11.77 20.33
CA ASP A 58 11.03 -11.62 21.06
C ASP A 58 11.23 -11.89 22.57
N LEU A 59 10.73 -10.99 23.43
CA LEU A 59 10.73 -11.16 24.89
C LEU A 59 9.37 -11.69 25.39
N GLU A 60 9.33 -12.95 25.83
CA GLU A 60 8.08 -13.68 26.09
C GLU A 60 7.25 -13.03 27.22
N LYS A 61 6.27 -12.20 26.85
CA LYS A 61 5.48 -11.34 27.77
C LYS A 61 6.34 -10.35 28.55
N ALA A 62 7.19 -9.60 27.85
CA ALA A 62 8.13 -8.62 28.39
C ALA A 62 7.62 -7.84 29.63
N TYR A 63 6.45 -7.18 29.52
CA TYR A 63 5.85 -6.40 30.60
C TYR A 63 5.41 -7.23 31.82
N ASP A 64 4.84 -8.42 31.59
CA ASP A 64 4.28 -9.26 32.65
C ASP A 64 5.36 -10.05 33.41
N ARG A 65 6.56 -10.18 32.83
CA ARG A 65 7.67 -10.93 33.43
C ARG A 65 8.59 -10.15 34.35
N VAL A 66 8.62 -8.82 34.29
CA VAL A 66 9.55 -7.98 35.06
C VAL A 66 9.47 -8.32 36.56
N PRO A 67 10.55 -8.87 37.17
CA PRO A 67 10.54 -9.15 38.61
C PRO A 67 10.54 -7.83 39.38
N ARG A 68 9.67 -7.71 40.39
CA ARG A 68 9.53 -6.46 41.16
C ARG A 68 10.82 -6.08 41.89
N GLU A 69 11.54 -7.06 42.44
CA GLU A 69 12.82 -6.81 43.11
C GLU A 69 13.92 -6.38 42.13
N GLU A 70 13.93 -6.90 40.89
CA GLU A 70 14.84 -6.40 39.85
C GLU A 70 14.46 -4.96 39.44
N LEU A 71 13.17 -4.62 39.33
CA LEU A 71 12.74 -3.24 39.11
C LEU A 71 13.25 -2.30 40.22
N TRP A 72 13.11 -2.67 41.50
CA TRP A 72 13.61 -1.84 42.61
C TRP A 72 15.14 -1.74 42.61
N TYR A 73 15.84 -2.79 42.18
CA TYR A 73 17.29 -2.80 42.02
C TYR A 73 17.73 -1.89 40.85
N CYS A 74 17.16 -2.04 39.66
CA CYS A 74 17.43 -1.19 38.49
C CYS A 74 17.16 0.28 38.79
N MET A 75 16.03 0.63 39.42
CA MET A 75 15.76 2.01 39.82
C MET A 75 16.85 2.58 40.73
N ARG A 76 17.29 1.83 41.75
CA ARG A 76 18.37 2.26 42.66
C ARG A 76 19.72 2.37 41.93
N LYS A 77 20.05 1.43 41.05
CA LYS A 77 21.31 1.43 40.27
C LYS A 77 21.36 2.60 39.28
N SER A 78 20.24 2.95 38.66
CA SER A 78 20.07 4.16 37.83
C SER A 78 19.95 5.47 38.64
N GLY A 79 20.37 5.50 39.91
CA GLY A 79 20.45 6.72 40.71
C GLY A 79 19.10 7.28 41.22
N VAL A 80 18.00 6.53 41.11
CA VAL A 80 16.71 7.00 41.63
C VAL A 80 16.74 7.07 43.16
N ALA A 81 16.62 8.28 43.69
CA ALA A 81 16.55 8.51 45.14
C ALA A 81 15.42 7.69 45.80
N GLU A 82 15.75 6.98 46.88
CA GLU A 82 14.91 6.00 47.59
C GLU A 82 13.46 6.46 47.87
N LYS A 83 13.24 7.76 48.09
CA LYS A 83 11.89 8.35 48.26
C LYS A 83 10.96 8.11 47.06
N TYR A 84 11.51 8.06 45.84
CA TYR A 84 10.75 7.74 44.63
C TYR A 84 10.62 6.24 44.40
N VAL A 85 11.63 5.45 44.79
CA VAL A 85 11.55 3.97 44.76
C VAL A 85 10.38 3.53 45.63
N ARG A 86 10.29 4.01 46.87
CA ARG A 86 9.17 3.74 47.78
C ARG A 86 7.82 4.18 47.22
N VAL A 87 7.73 5.39 46.65
CA VAL A 87 6.49 5.87 46.01
C VAL A 87 6.03 4.97 44.84
N VAL A 88 6.93 4.25 44.15
CA VAL A 88 6.53 3.24 43.16
C VAL A 88 6.25 1.88 43.81
N GLN A 89 6.98 1.48 44.85
CA GLN A 89 6.66 0.29 45.65
C GLN A 89 5.24 0.37 46.25
N ASP A 90 4.87 1.51 46.84
CA ASP A 90 3.55 1.79 47.41
C ASP A 90 2.42 1.68 46.35
N MET A 91 2.71 2.03 45.09
CA MET A 91 1.75 1.86 43.98
C MET A 91 1.53 0.40 43.59
N TYR A 92 2.56 -0.44 43.76
CA TYR A 92 2.53 -1.87 43.43
C TYR A 92 2.12 -2.73 44.65
N GLU A 93 2.06 -2.16 45.85
CA GLU A 93 1.58 -2.83 47.06
C GLU A 93 0.10 -3.22 46.92
N ARG A 94 -0.27 -4.42 47.40
CA ARG A 94 -1.66 -4.92 47.44
C ARG A 94 -2.36 -5.08 46.09
N SER A 95 -1.66 -4.95 44.95
CA SER A 95 -2.21 -5.22 43.62
C SER A 95 -2.80 -6.63 43.53
N ARG A 96 -4.11 -6.70 43.28
CA ARG A 96 -4.88 -7.93 43.06
C ARG A 96 -5.61 -7.87 41.73
N THR A 97 -6.00 -9.03 41.20
CA THR A 97 -6.72 -9.13 39.92
C THR A 97 -7.66 -10.34 39.90
N VAL A 98 -8.59 -10.33 38.94
CA VAL A 98 -9.54 -11.40 38.62
C VAL A 98 -9.58 -11.59 37.10
N VAL A 99 -9.52 -12.83 36.63
CA VAL A 99 -9.69 -13.15 35.21
C VAL A 99 -11.18 -13.37 34.93
N ARG A 100 -11.71 -12.75 33.88
CA ARG A 100 -13.04 -13.05 33.35
C ARG A 100 -12.92 -14.07 32.23
N CYS A 101 -13.67 -15.16 32.32
CA CYS A 101 -13.73 -16.23 31.33
C CYS A 101 -15.19 -16.57 30.98
N ALA A 102 -15.40 -17.48 30.02
CA ALA A 102 -16.74 -17.83 29.53
C ALA A 102 -17.67 -18.44 30.60
N VAL A 103 -17.12 -18.93 31.72
CA VAL A 103 -17.89 -19.52 32.84
C VAL A 103 -18.00 -18.62 34.07
N GLY A 104 -17.47 -17.39 34.04
CA GLY A 104 -17.58 -16.42 35.13
C GLY A 104 -16.33 -15.57 35.36
N GLN A 105 -16.17 -15.06 36.59
CA GLN A 105 -14.90 -14.50 37.06
C GLN A 105 -14.21 -15.50 37.98
N THR A 106 -12.88 -15.59 37.89
CA THR A 106 -12.07 -16.35 38.83
C THR A 106 -12.07 -15.70 40.22
N GLU A 107 -11.63 -16.47 41.22
CA GLU A 107 -11.25 -15.91 42.53
C GLU A 107 -10.15 -14.85 42.39
N GLU A 108 -10.09 -13.95 43.37
CA GLU A 108 -9.14 -12.84 43.40
C GLU A 108 -7.75 -13.31 43.84
N PHE A 109 -6.73 -13.08 43.00
CA PHE A 109 -5.34 -13.41 43.32
C PHE A 109 -4.45 -12.17 43.28
N LYS A 110 -3.33 -12.22 44.01
CA LYS A 110 -2.33 -11.15 44.02
C LYS A 110 -1.51 -11.16 42.73
N VAL A 111 -1.13 -9.97 42.28
CA VAL A 111 -0.12 -9.78 41.23
C VAL A 111 1.21 -9.47 41.92
N GLU A 112 2.18 -10.37 41.82
CA GLU A 112 3.49 -10.26 42.50
C GLU A 112 4.68 -10.11 41.51
N VAL A 113 4.42 -10.20 40.20
CA VAL A 113 5.40 -10.03 39.10
C VAL A 113 4.77 -9.15 38.01
N GLY A 114 5.59 -8.46 37.21
CA GLY A 114 5.16 -7.67 36.06
C GLY A 114 4.82 -6.21 36.38
N LEU A 115 4.78 -5.40 35.32
CA LEU A 115 4.44 -3.98 35.35
C LEU A 115 2.94 -3.75 35.15
N HIS A 116 2.41 -2.70 35.76
CA HIS A 116 0.99 -2.34 35.60
C HIS A 116 0.69 -1.86 34.16
N GLN A 117 -0.03 -2.69 33.40
CA GLN A 117 -0.45 -2.36 32.03
C GLN A 117 -1.39 -1.13 32.01
N GLY A 118 -1.27 -0.30 30.97
CA GLY A 118 -2.13 0.88 30.75
C GLY A 118 -1.85 2.08 31.67
N TRP A 119 -0.86 2.00 32.56
CA TRP A 119 -0.34 3.14 33.34
C TRP A 119 0.64 3.97 32.52
N ALA A 120 0.71 5.28 32.78
CA ALA A 120 1.61 6.19 32.10
C ALA A 120 3.08 6.02 32.53
N LEU A 121 3.31 5.55 33.76
CA LEU A 121 4.66 5.40 34.34
C LEU A 121 5.36 4.09 33.91
N SER A 122 4.60 3.00 33.72
CA SER A 122 5.16 1.67 33.43
C SER A 122 6.07 1.60 32.20
N PRO A 123 5.78 2.29 31.07
CA PRO A 123 6.70 2.30 29.93
C PRO A 123 8.09 2.86 30.22
N PHE A 124 8.20 3.85 31.12
CA PHE A 124 9.51 4.35 31.52
C PHE A 124 10.20 3.43 32.53
N LEU A 125 9.45 2.82 33.44
CA LEU A 125 9.98 1.79 34.35
C LEU A 125 10.54 0.58 33.57
N PHE A 126 9.88 0.18 32.49
CA PHE A 126 10.37 -0.87 31.60
C PHE A 126 11.70 -0.48 30.93
N ALA A 127 11.81 0.74 30.40
CA ALA A 127 13.05 1.25 29.81
C ALA A 127 14.22 1.28 30.82
N ILE A 128 13.97 1.66 32.08
CA ILE A 128 14.98 1.61 33.16
C ILE A 128 15.49 0.18 33.39
N VAL A 129 14.60 -0.81 33.39
CA VAL A 129 14.98 -2.22 33.53
C VAL A 129 15.79 -2.67 32.30
N MET A 130 15.31 -2.44 31.08
CA MET A 130 16.01 -2.86 29.86
C MET A 130 17.40 -2.23 29.70
N ASP A 131 17.57 -0.95 30.06
CA ASP A 131 18.87 -0.30 30.11
C ASP A 131 19.85 -1.05 31.05
N GLN A 132 19.39 -1.39 32.26
CA GLN A 132 20.20 -2.03 33.30
C GLN A 132 20.36 -3.56 33.15
N LEU A 133 19.59 -4.18 32.25
CA LEU A 133 19.78 -5.57 31.80
C LEU A 133 20.74 -5.65 30.59
N SER A 134 20.69 -4.66 29.69
CA SER A 134 21.46 -4.63 28.43
C SER A 134 22.88 -4.08 28.57
N GLU A 135 23.20 -3.39 29.66
CA GLU A 135 24.48 -2.71 29.93
C GLU A 135 25.74 -3.53 29.58
N GLU A 136 25.74 -4.83 29.88
CA GLU A 136 26.88 -5.74 29.65
C GLU A 136 26.95 -6.35 28.24
N VAL A 137 25.92 -6.18 27.40
CA VAL A 137 25.74 -6.92 26.12
C VAL A 137 25.35 -6.08 24.91
N ARG A 138 24.96 -4.82 25.11
CA ARG A 138 24.59 -3.89 24.02
C ARG A 138 25.80 -3.36 23.26
N GLN A 139 25.64 -3.22 21.95
CA GLN A 139 26.62 -2.61 21.04
C GLN A 139 26.12 -1.22 20.60
N GLU A 140 26.96 -0.43 19.92
CA GLU A 140 26.56 0.88 19.40
C GLU A 140 25.50 0.75 18.29
N SER A 141 24.59 1.72 18.18
CA SER A 141 23.63 1.76 17.07
C SER A 141 24.38 1.94 15.74
N PRO A 142 24.07 1.18 14.67
CA PRO A 142 22.90 0.32 14.47
C PRO A 142 23.08 -1.18 14.79
N TRP A 143 24.16 -1.61 15.46
CA TRP A 143 24.42 -3.02 15.74
C TRP A 143 23.51 -3.64 16.81
N THR A 144 22.93 -2.80 17.66
CA THR A 144 21.89 -3.15 18.64
C THR A 144 20.80 -2.10 18.63
N MET A 145 19.54 -2.54 18.47
CA MET A 145 18.36 -1.67 18.56
C MET A 145 17.28 -2.36 19.41
N MET A 146 16.87 -1.70 20.50
CA MET A 146 15.86 -2.20 21.43
C MET A 146 14.54 -1.46 21.25
N PHE A 147 13.47 -2.22 21.04
CA PHE A 147 12.11 -1.73 20.85
C PHE A 147 11.34 -1.77 22.18
N ALA A 148 10.03 -2.03 22.14
CA ALA A 148 9.18 -2.19 23.31
C ALA A 148 9.36 -3.56 23.96
N ASP A 149 9.45 -4.60 23.13
CA ASP A 149 9.46 -6.02 23.46
C ASP A 149 10.38 -6.83 22.52
N ASP A 150 10.67 -6.33 21.31
CA ASP A 150 11.71 -6.86 20.43
C ASP A 150 13.11 -6.26 20.69
N ILE A 151 14.16 -7.04 20.39
CA ILE A 151 15.55 -6.57 20.27
C ILE A 151 16.11 -7.04 18.92
N VAL A 152 16.77 -6.14 18.18
CA VAL A 152 17.54 -6.47 16.96
C VAL A 152 19.02 -6.49 17.26
N ILE A 153 19.69 -7.56 16.86
CA ILE A 153 21.13 -7.79 16.97
C ILE A 153 21.68 -7.99 15.54
N CYS A 154 22.70 -7.23 15.16
CA CYS A 154 23.35 -7.34 13.85
C CYS A 154 24.84 -7.70 13.97
N SER A 155 25.41 -8.43 13.02
CA SER A 155 26.86 -8.57 12.88
C SER A 155 27.31 -9.00 11.48
N GLU A 156 28.62 -8.91 11.23
CA GLU A 156 29.23 -9.22 9.92
C GLU A 156 29.46 -10.73 9.68
N SER A 157 29.34 -11.58 10.71
CA SER A 157 29.39 -13.04 10.57
C SER A 157 28.28 -13.71 11.36
N ARG A 158 27.89 -14.91 10.90
CA ARG A 158 26.85 -15.73 11.51
C ARG A 158 27.23 -16.15 12.93
N GLU A 159 28.46 -16.60 13.12
CA GLU A 159 29.00 -17.08 14.40
C GLU A 159 28.96 -15.95 15.44
N GLN A 160 29.28 -14.72 15.02
CA GLN A 160 29.27 -13.58 15.90
C GLN A 160 27.85 -13.15 16.29
N VAL A 161 26.84 -13.33 15.43
CA VAL A 161 25.43 -13.14 15.82
C VAL A 161 24.95 -14.25 16.75
N GLU A 162 25.29 -15.52 16.49
CA GLU A 162 24.93 -16.64 17.36
C GLU A 162 25.56 -16.49 18.76
N GLU A 163 26.81 -16.04 18.87
CA GLU A 163 27.44 -15.72 20.15
C GLU A 163 26.75 -14.54 20.86
N ASN A 164 26.46 -13.44 20.14
CA ASN A 164 25.79 -12.28 20.72
C ASN A 164 24.37 -12.62 21.20
N LEU A 165 23.62 -13.42 20.45
CA LEU A 165 22.30 -13.92 20.86
C LEU A 165 22.37 -14.70 22.17
N GLU A 166 23.38 -15.56 22.35
CA GLU A 166 23.57 -16.32 23.60
C GLU A 166 23.97 -15.40 24.76
N ARG A 167 24.86 -14.42 24.54
CA ARG A 167 25.20 -13.39 25.54
C ARG A 167 23.95 -12.63 26.00
N TRP A 168 23.10 -12.19 25.07
CA TRP A 168 21.83 -11.54 25.35
C TRP A 168 20.85 -12.45 26.10
N ARG A 169 20.71 -13.71 25.68
CA ARG A 169 19.88 -14.71 26.38
C ARG A 169 20.32 -14.86 27.83
N PHE A 170 21.62 -15.04 28.07
CA PHE A 170 22.17 -15.14 29.42
C PHE A 170 21.93 -13.87 30.25
N ALA A 171 22.17 -12.69 29.67
CA ALA A 171 21.99 -11.41 30.35
C ALA A 171 20.56 -11.18 30.85
N LEU A 172 19.57 -11.62 30.07
CA LEU A 172 18.13 -11.51 30.35
C LEU A 172 17.62 -12.65 31.26
N GLU A 173 17.87 -13.92 30.91
CA GLU A 173 17.35 -15.09 31.64
C GLU A 173 17.91 -15.16 33.07
N ARG A 174 19.16 -14.72 33.32
CA ARG A 174 19.77 -14.70 34.68
C ARG A 174 19.07 -13.72 35.65
N ARG A 175 18.23 -12.80 35.16
CA ARG A 175 17.49 -11.79 35.95
C ARG A 175 15.97 -11.89 35.75
N GLY A 176 15.46 -13.08 35.41
CA GLY A 176 14.02 -13.41 35.43
C GLY A 176 13.19 -12.93 34.23
N MET A 177 13.77 -12.12 33.34
CA MET A 177 13.24 -11.97 31.98
C MET A 177 13.39 -13.29 31.21
N LYS A 178 12.70 -13.43 30.07
CA LYS A 178 12.82 -14.65 29.25
C LYS A 178 12.76 -14.32 27.78
N VAL A 179 13.79 -14.74 27.05
CA VAL A 179 13.76 -14.74 25.58
C VAL A 179 12.75 -15.78 25.11
N SER A 180 11.89 -15.40 24.18
CA SER A 180 10.98 -16.32 23.50
C SER A 180 11.78 -17.34 22.74
N ARG A 181 11.83 -18.58 23.25
CA ARG A 181 12.49 -19.71 22.59
C ARG A 181 11.60 -20.27 21.48
N SER A 182 11.14 -19.38 20.60
CA SER A 182 10.26 -19.68 19.48
C SER A 182 11.01 -20.46 18.41
N MET A 183 10.74 -21.77 18.35
CA MET A 183 10.62 -22.50 17.07
C MET A 183 9.97 -21.56 16.06
N THR A 184 10.62 -21.30 14.91
CA THR A 184 10.25 -20.26 13.93
C THR A 184 8.73 -20.21 13.75
N ARG A 185 8.08 -19.16 14.25
CA ARG A 185 6.61 -19.08 14.19
C ARG A 185 6.22 -18.52 12.83
N VAL A 186 5.51 -19.31 12.03
CA VAL A 186 4.83 -18.78 10.85
C VAL A 186 3.43 -18.37 11.26
N SER A 187 3.05 -17.13 10.98
CA SER A 187 1.68 -16.66 11.13
C SER A 187 0.82 -17.26 10.00
N VAL A 188 -0.19 -18.03 10.39
CA VAL A 188 -1.15 -18.68 9.50
C VAL A 188 -2.55 -18.13 9.81
N HIS A 189 -3.17 -17.50 8.82
CA HIS A 189 -4.56 -17.07 8.88
C HIS A 189 -5.50 -18.23 8.49
N ILE A 190 -6.50 -18.53 9.33
CA ILE A 190 -7.51 -19.56 9.04
C ILE A 190 -8.88 -19.01 9.45
N ARG A 191 -9.79 -18.85 8.49
CA ARG A 191 -11.19 -18.44 8.72
C ARG A 191 -11.34 -17.28 9.72
N ASP A 192 -10.70 -16.15 9.39
CA ASP A 192 -10.69 -14.90 10.15
C ASP A 192 -9.95 -14.94 11.50
N GLU A 193 -9.26 -16.03 11.84
CA GLU A 193 -8.34 -16.14 12.98
C GLU A 193 -6.86 -16.18 12.59
N TRP A 194 -6.00 -15.57 13.41
CA TRP A 194 -4.54 -15.64 13.27
C TRP A 194 -3.94 -16.67 14.24
N LEU A 195 -3.28 -17.69 13.70
CA LEU A 195 -2.56 -18.71 14.45
C LEU A 195 -1.05 -18.57 14.25
N LEU A 196 -0.28 -18.55 15.34
CA LEU A 196 1.17 -18.64 15.31
C LEU A 196 1.59 -20.12 15.39
N ILE A 197 1.98 -20.69 14.25
CA ILE A 197 2.32 -22.12 14.15
C ILE A 197 3.83 -22.30 14.39
N PRO A 198 4.25 -23.03 15.44
CA PRO A 198 5.67 -23.20 15.76
C PRO A 198 6.33 -24.20 14.80
N CYS A 199 7.28 -23.74 14.00
CA CYS A 199 8.04 -24.58 13.06
C CYS A 199 9.39 -24.98 13.69
N PRO A 200 9.61 -26.27 14.03
CA PRO A 200 10.86 -26.71 14.69
C PRO A 200 12.10 -26.53 13.80
N ASP A 201 11.92 -26.67 12.49
CA ASP A 201 12.93 -26.53 11.45
C ASP A 201 12.26 -25.94 10.20
N ARG A 202 12.93 -25.04 9.48
CA ARG A 202 12.43 -24.42 8.24
C ARG A 202 12.61 -25.30 7.00
N SER A 203 13.32 -26.43 7.12
CA SER A 203 13.39 -27.45 6.06
C SER A 203 12.05 -28.15 5.76
N GLN A 204 11.09 -28.07 6.70
CA GLN A 204 9.74 -28.62 6.53
C GLN A 204 9.05 -28.03 5.31
N CYS A 205 8.25 -28.86 4.63
CA CYS A 205 7.48 -28.43 3.47
C CYS A 205 6.19 -27.70 3.85
N MET A 206 5.66 -26.91 2.93
CA MET A 206 4.40 -26.18 3.08
C MET A 206 3.21 -27.13 3.41
N ARG A 207 3.22 -28.36 2.89
CA ARG A 207 2.27 -29.45 3.21
C ARG A 207 2.26 -29.78 4.71
N TRP A 208 3.44 -29.84 5.34
CA TRP A 208 3.55 -30.06 6.79
C TRP A 208 2.98 -28.88 7.57
N LEU A 209 3.32 -27.65 7.17
CA LEU A 209 2.89 -26.43 7.84
C LEU A 209 1.36 -26.28 7.83
N GLY A 210 0.72 -26.52 6.69
CA GLY A 210 -0.73 -26.46 6.58
C GLY A 210 -1.45 -27.56 7.40
N ALA A 211 -0.89 -28.77 7.43
CA ALA A 211 -1.44 -29.86 8.24
C ALA A 211 -1.36 -29.57 9.75
N GLU A 212 -0.22 -29.07 10.25
CA GLU A 212 -0.09 -28.72 11.68
C GLU A 212 -0.90 -27.46 12.04
N ALA A 213 -1.09 -26.53 11.10
CA ALA A 213 -1.98 -25.37 11.28
C ALA A 213 -3.45 -25.78 11.43
N LEU A 214 -3.96 -26.66 10.55
CA LEU A 214 -5.29 -27.27 10.68
C LEU A 214 -5.45 -28.03 12.00
N ARG A 215 -4.42 -28.77 12.41
CA ARG A 215 -4.39 -29.51 13.69
C ARG A 215 -4.49 -28.58 14.90
N HIS A 216 -3.82 -27.43 14.86
CA HIS A 216 -3.94 -26.38 15.88
C HIS A 216 -5.36 -25.77 15.91
N TYR A 217 -5.92 -25.40 14.75
CA TYR A 217 -7.27 -24.83 14.63
C TYR A 217 -8.38 -25.79 15.09
N ASN A 218 -8.30 -27.06 14.70
CA ASN A 218 -9.26 -28.09 15.11
C ASN A 218 -9.19 -28.40 16.61
N LYS A 219 -8.06 -28.13 17.27
CA LYS A 219 -7.88 -28.31 18.71
C LYS A 219 -8.55 -27.21 19.55
N SER A 220 -8.71 -26.00 19.02
CA SER A 220 -9.54 -24.95 19.64
C SER A 220 -11.04 -25.11 19.30
N HIS A 221 -11.38 -25.65 18.13
CA HIS A 221 -12.77 -25.67 17.61
C HIS A 221 -13.46 -27.04 17.66
N SER A 222 -13.75 -27.52 18.87
CA SER A 222 -14.32 -28.86 19.15
C SER A 222 -15.66 -29.20 18.47
N SER A 223 -16.40 -28.21 17.97
CA SER A 223 -17.72 -28.37 17.34
C SER A 223 -17.86 -27.73 15.96
N GLY A 224 -16.75 -27.32 15.33
CA GLY A 224 -16.72 -26.65 14.02
C GLY A 224 -15.46 -26.89 13.19
N GLY A 225 -14.62 -27.85 13.60
CA GLY A 225 -13.36 -28.18 12.95
C GLY A 225 -13.51 -28.72 11.51
N VAL A 226 -12.46 -28.53 10.73
CA VAL A 226 -12.32 -29.05 9.35
C VAL A 226 -12.01 -30.55 9.40
N SER A 227 -12.78 -31.37 8.68
CA SER A 227 -12.57 -32.83 8.66
C SER A 227 -11.22 -33.20 8.00
N GLY A 228 -10.48 -34.13 8.61
CA GLY A 228 -9.05 -34.37 8.39
C GLY A 228 -8.60 -34.94 7.03
N GLU A 229 -9.42 -34.86 5.98
CA GLU A 229 -9.06 -35.22 4.60
C GLU A 229 -9.43 -34.13 3.57
N GLU A 230 -9.81 -32.92 4.01
CA GLU A 230 -10.08 -31.82 3.09
C GLU A 230 -8.79 -31.21 2.53
N SER A 231 -8.70 -31.13 1.20
CA SER A 231 -7.61 -30.43 0.51
C SER A 231 -7.58 -28.96 0.90
N PHE A 232 -6.46 -28.52 1.45
CA PHE A 232 -6.20 -27.12 1.79
C PHE A 232 -5.27 -26.48 0.77
N VAL A 233 -5.36 -25.15 0.66
CA VAL A 233 -4.54 -24.33 -0.21
C VAL A 233 -3.86 -23.27 0.65
N LEU A 234 -2.57 -23.03 0.39
CA LEU A 234 -1.77 -22.02 1.09
C LEU A 234 -1.41 -20.87 0.14
N ARG A 235 -1.75 -19.64 0.54
CA ARG A 235 -1.33 -18.41 -0.17
C ARG A 235 -0.51 -17.51 0.74
N ARG A 236 0.46 -16.80 0.19
CA ARG A 236 1.18 -15.71 0.85
C ARG A 236 0.31 -14.45 0.85
N CYS A 237 0.11 -13.83 2.00
CA CYS A 237 -0.89 -12.75 2.11
C CYS A 237 -0.43 -11.39 1.56
N LEU A 238 0.88 -11.18 1.38
CA LEU A 238 1.45 -9.90 0.93
C LEU A 238 1.18 -9.61 -0.56
N ASP A 239 1.21 -10.66 -1.38
CA ASP A 239 1.10 -10.61 -2.85
C ASP A 239 0.02 -11.55 -3.40
N GLY A 240 -0.67 -12.30 -2.53
CA GLY A 240 -1.66 -13.31 -2.89
C GLY A 240 -1.08 -14.59 -3.49
N ALA A 241 0.25 -14.72 -3.56
CA ALA A 241 0.90 -15.78 -4.32
C ALA A 241 0.60 -17.17 -3.72
N LEU A 242 0.09 -18.07 -4.56
CA LEU A 242 -0.11 -19.47 -4.20
C LEU A 242 1.22 -20.20 -4.03
N LEU A 243 1.29 -21.03 -3.00
CA LEU A 243 2.50 -21.75 -2.59
C LEU A 243 2.34 -23.23 -2.93
N ASP A 244 3.35 -23.84 -3.55
CA ASP A 244 3.37 -25.29 -3.72
C ASP A 244 3.44 -25.96 -2.33
N LEU A 245 2.77 -27.09 -2.18
CA LEU A 245 2.76 -27.84 -0.92
C LEU A 245 4.10 -28.56 -0.70
N ASP A 246 4.85 -28.90 -1.75
CA ASP A 246 6.12 -29.61 -1.63
C ASP A 246 7.35 -28.68 -1.58
N ASP A 247 7.13 -27.36 -1.70
CA ASP A 247 8.14 -26.32 -1.44
C ASP A 247 8.52 -26.26 0.06
N THR A 248 9.74 -25.81 0.37
CA THR A 248 10.21 -25.65 1.76
C THR A 248 9.83 -24.30 2.36
N ILE A 249 9.58 -24.25 3.67
CA ILE A 249 9.31 -22.99 4.39
C ILE A 249 10.50 -22.02 4.30
N SER A 250 11.72 -22.51 4.03
CA SER A 250 12.90 -21.72 3.69
C SER A 250 12.97 -21.19 2.25
N SER A 251 12.30 -21.80 1.27
CA SER A 251 12.38 -21.41 -0.15
C SER A 251 11.31 -20.38 -0.57
N VAL A 252 10.15 -20.35 0.10
CA VAL A 252 9.01 -19.50 -0.34
C VAL A 252 8.49 -18.48 0.69
N LEU A 253 9.05 -18.43 1.89
CA LEU A 253 8.68 -17.46 2.93
C LEU A 253 9.91 -16.75 3.53
N ASP A 254 9.86 -15.43 3.62
CA ASP A 254 10.78 -14.63 4.44
C ASP A 254 10.27 -14.51 5.87
N ILE A 255 11.08 -13.94 6.77
CA ILE A 255 10.75 -13.74 8.20
C ILE A 255 9.46 -12.90 8.37
N ASN A 256 9.19 -11.99 7.44
CA ASN A 256 8.02 -11.11 7.45
C ASN A 256 6.81 -11.69 6.67
N ASN A 257 6.94 -12.86 6.05
CA ASN A 257 5.88 -13.43 5.22
C ASN A 257 4.95 -14.29 6.07
N PHE A 258 3.66 -13.99 5.99
CA PHE A 258 2.58 -14.74 6.60
C PHE A 258 1.66 -15.32 5.53
N ILE A 259 1.00 -16.42 5.87
CA ILE A 259 0.21 -17.22 4.92
C ILE A 259 -1.24 -17.34 5.38
N GLU A 260 -2.12 -17.67 4.46
CA GLU A 260 -3.50 -18.01 4.72
C GLU A 260 -3.79 -19.42 4.23
N LEU A 261 -4.52 -20.18 5.05
CA LEU A 261 -4.98 -21.52 4.77
C LEU A 261 -6.50 -21.49 4.55
N SER A 262 -6.90 -21.72 3.30
CA SER A 262 -8.29 -21.92 2.93
C SER A 262 -8.52 -23.40 2.63
N GLY A 263 -9.56 -24.02 3.20
CA GLY A 263 -10.04 -25.33 2.73
C GLY A 263 -10.59 -25.19 1.31
N SER A 264 -10.49 -26.21 0.45
CA SER A 264 -10.83 -26.10 -0.98
C SER A 264 -12.26 -25.65 -1.27
N LYS A 265 -13.21 -25.93 -0.36
CA LYS A 265 -14.59 -25.39 -0.40
C LYS A 265 -14.64 -23.87 -0.15
N ASP A 266 -13.83 -23.37 0.78
CA ASP A 266 -13.68 -21.93 1.06
C ASP A 266 -12.79 -21.23 0.03
N PHE A 267 -11.84 -21.95 -0.58
CA PHE A 267 -11.13 -21.48 -1.77
C PHE A 267 -12.12 -21.29 -2.93
N GLY A 268 -13.07 -22.21 -3.09
CA GLY A 268 -14.25 -22.01 -3.94
C GLY A 268 -15.00 -20.72 -3.61
N LYS A 269 -15.10 -20.33 -2.33
CA LYS A 269 -15.79 -19.11 -1.88
C LYS A 269 -15.01 -17.82 -2.15
N ILE A 270 -13.69 -17.80 -1.90
CA ILE A 270 -12.80 -16.66 -2.20
C ILE A 270 -12.64 -16.51 -3.72
N CYS A 271 -12.58 -17.63 -4.44
CA CYS A 271 -12.80 -17.64 -5.88
C CYS A 271 -14.15 -16.99 -6.20
N TYR A 272 -15.26 -17.38 -5.56
CA TYR A 272 -16.63 -16.85 -5.75
C TYR A 272 -16.82 -15.35 -5.55
N ASP A 273 -15.93 -14.62 -4.88
CA ASP A 273 -16.01 -13.15 -4.80
C ASP A 273 -15.40 -12.50 -6.05
N ILE A 274 -14.29 -13.03 -6.59
CA ILE A 274 -13.77 -12.68 -7.93
C ILE A 274 -14.69 -13.25 -9.05
N LEU A 275 -15.22 -14.45 -8.80
CA LEU A 275 -16.29 -15.13 -9.52
C LEU A 275 -17.69 -14.61 -9.14
N SER A 276 -17.83 -13.45 -8.51
CA SER A 276 -19.13 -12.74 -8.53
C SER A 276 -19.38 -12.23 -9.96
N VAL A 277 -18.34 -11.64 -10.56
CA VAL A 277 -18.26 -11.29 -11.98
C VAL A 277 -17.95 -12.52 -12.83
N PHE A 278 -16.87 -13.26 -12.53
CA PHE A 278 -16.49 -14.43 -13.31
C PHE A 278 -17.50 -15.60 -13.25
N CYS A 279 -18.47 -15.68 -12.32
CA CYS A 279 -19.53 -16.71 -12.41
C CYS A 279 -20.44 -16.51 -13.62
N VAL A 280 -20.55 -15.30 -14.18
CA VAL A 280 -21.24 -15.12 -15.47
C VAL A 280 -20.42 -15.83 -16.55
N ALA A 281 -19.14 -15.47 -16.69
CA ALA A 281 -18.22 -16.10 -17.64
C ALA A 281 -18.12 -17.63 -17.47
N VAL A 282 -17.98 -18.14 -16.25
CA VAL A 282 -17.79 -19.57 -15.98
C VAL A 282 -19.10 -20.37 -16.02
N LYS A 283 -20.27 -19.80 -15.65
CA LYS A 283 -21.56 -20.48 -15.92
C LYS A 283 -21.87 -20.52 -17.41
N VAL A 284 -21.56 -19.44 -18.14
CA VAL A 284 -21.75 -19.40 -19.59
C VAL A 284 -20.76 -20.31 -20.30
N SER A 285 -19.49 -20.35 -19.90
CA SER A 285 -18.48 -21.29 -20.42
C SER A 285 -18.80 -22.76 -20.08
N ASN A 286 -19.33 -23.06 -18.89
CA ASN A 286 -19.91 -24.39 -18.62
C ASN A 286 -21.14 -24.70 -19.48
N LEU A 287 -21.97 -23.70 -19.83
CA LEU A 287 -23.04 -23.86 -20.83
C LEU A 287 -22.48 -24.12 -22.24
N ILE A 288 -21.38 -23.46 -22.62
CA ILE A 288 -20.64 -23.69 -23.87
C ILE A 288 -20.16 -25.13 -23.89
N GLY A 289 -19.37 -25.60 -22.91
CA GLY A 289 -18.90 -26.98 -22.84
C GLY A 289 -20.03 -28.02 -22.85
N GLN A 290 -21.16 -27.74 -22.17
CA GLN A 290 -22.32 -28.63 -22.19
C GLN A 290 -23.07 -28.65 -23.54
N LYS A 291 -23.15 -27.53 -24.28
CA LYS A 291 -23.73 -27.47 -25.63
C LYS A 291 -22.76 -27.98 -26.72
N CYS A 292 -21.46 -27.71 -26.60
CA CYS A 292 -20.41 -28.12 -27.52
C CYS A 292 -20.18 -29.64 -27.59
N LYS A 293 -20.83 -30.43 -26.72
CA LYS A 293 -21.01 -31.89 -26.89
C LYS A 293 -21.51 -32.27 -28.30
N VAL A 294 -22.28 -31.40 -28.95
CA VAL A 294 -22.76 -31.57 -30.34
C VAL A 294 -21.62 -31.57 -31.38
N HIS A 295 -20.40 -31.17 -31.03
CA HIS A 295 -19.25 -31.04 -31.96
C HIS A 295 -18.01 -31.87 -31.58
N LEU A 296 -18.10 -32.80 -30.61
CA LEU A 296 -17.01 -33.68 -30.19
C LEU A 296 -16.36 -34.52 -31.31
N HIS A 297 -16.99 -34.65 -32.47
CA HIS A 297 -16.48 -35.36 -33.66
C HIS A 297 -15.93 -34.45 -34.77
N ARG A 298 -15.82 -33.13 -34.55
CA ARG A 298 -15.21 -32.17 -35.49
C ARG A 298 -13.94 -31.58 -34.89
N ILE A 299 -13.00 -31.21 -35.76
CA ILE A 299 -11.76 -30.50 -35.37
C ILE A 299 -12.12 -29.03 -35.11
N CYS A 300 -12.03 -28.59 -33.85
CA CYS A 300 -12.29 -27.21 -33.43
C CYS A 300 -11.04 -26.66 -32.74
N GLY A 301 -10.25 -25.88 -33.49
CA GLY A 301 -9.00 -25.29 -33.02
C GLY A 301 -9.20 -24.45 -31.76
N GLY A 302 -8.42 -24.73 -30.71
CA GLY A 302 -8.56 -24.06 -29.40
C GLY A 302 -9.77 -24.52 -28.57
N VAL A 303 -10.49 -25.57 -28.99
CA VAL A 303 -11.60 -26.16 -28.22
C VAL A 303 -11.34 -27.63 -27.90
N ASN A 304 -10.91 -28.41 -28.90
CA ASN A 304 -10.61 -29.84 -28.70
C ASN A 304 -9.29 -30.31 -29.36
N THR A 305 -8.41 -29.38 -29.72
CA THR A 305 -7.12 -29.66 -30.37
C THR A 305 -5.93 -29.38 -29.47
N GLY A 306 -4.77 -29.93 -29.82
CA GLY A 306 -3.49 -29.45 -29.31
C GLY A 306 -3.03 -28.18 -30.04
N PHE A 307 -1.77 -27.81 -29.83
CA PHE A 307 -1.12 -26.64 -30.44
C PHE A 307 0.01 -27.06 -31.41
N GLY A 308 0.48 -26.11 -32.23
CA GLY A 308 1.58 -26.32 -33.18
C GLY A 308 1.31 -27.50 -34.12
N LYS A 309 2.14 -28.55 -34.04
CA LYS A 309 1.99 -29.79 -34.83
C LYS A 309 0.64 -30.50 -34.63
N PHE A 310 -0.05 -30.25 -33.50
CA PHE A 310 -1.33 -30.85 -33.14
C PHE A 310 -2.53 -29.90 -33.30
N ALA A 311 -2.36 -28.72 -33.91
CA ALA A 311 -3.42 -27.72 -34.13
C ALA A 311 -4.58 -28.17 -35.04
N ARG A 312 -4.48 -29.37 -35.64
CA ARG A 312 -5.55 -30.02 -36.43
C ARG A 312 -5.83 -31.46 -35.95
N THR A 313 -5.43 -31.80 -34.73
CA THR A 313 -5.54 -33.14 -34.14
C THR A 313 -6.45 -33.07 -32.92
N ILE A 314 -7.54 -33.83 -32.90
CA ILE A 314 -8.43 -33.91 -31.73
C ILE A 314 -7.69 -34.63 -30.59
N VAL A 315 -7.67 -34.01 -29.40
CA VAL A 315 -7.01 -34.54 -28.20
C VAL A 315 -7.98 -35.45 -27.44
N GLY A 316 -7.48 -36.58 -26.92
CA GLY A 316 -8.28 -37.52 -26.14
C GLY A 316 -8.74 -36.90 -24.81
N LYS A 317 -9.97 -37.17 -24.38
CA LYS A 317 -10.61 -36.41 -23.29
C LYS A 317 -9.74 -36.21 -22.03
N GLY A 318 -9.11 -37.27 -21.51
CA GLY A 318 -8.23 -37.16 -20.33
C GLY A 318 -6.98 -36.29 -20.54
N GLN A 319 -6.43 -36.28 -21.76
CA GLN A 319 -5.32 -35.42 -22.14
C GLN A 319 -5.76 -33.96 -22.38
N LEU A 320 -7.06 -33.72 -22.62
CA LEU A 320 -7.61 -32.37 -22.76
C LEU A 320 -7.69 -31.66 -21.41
N GLU A 321 -7.98 -32.39 -20.33
CA GLU A 321 -7.98 -31.90 -18.94
C GLU A 321 -6.54 -31.51 -18.54
N GLU A 322 -5.59 -32.43 -18.75
CA GLU A 322 -4.14 -32.22 -18.58
C GLU A 322 -3.60 -31.05 -19.43
N LEU A 323 -4.12 -30.84 -20.65
CA LEU A 323 -3.74 -29.72 -21.50
C LEU A 323 -4.21 -28.36 -20.95
N GLN A 324 -5.40 -28.26 -20.36
CA GLN A 324 -5.86 -27.01 -19.74
C GLN A 324 -5.00 -26.64 -18.53
N GLU A 325 -4.67 -27.62 -17.68
CA GLU A 325 -3.80 -27.41 -16.53
C GLU A 325 -2.38 -26.99 -16.97
N ASN A 326 -1.80 -27.67 -17.95
CA ASN A 326 -0.46 -27.34 -18.46
C ASN A 326 -0.42 -25.97 -19.17
N LEU A 327 -1.47 -25.56 -19.87
CA LEU A 327 -1.60 -24.21 -20.43
C LEU A 327 -1.49 -23.16 -19.32
N ILE A 328 -2.33 -23.27 -18.29
CA ILE A 328 -2.34 -22.30 -17.19
C ILE A 328 -0.99 -22.32 -16.48
N ARG A 329 -0.46 -23.49 -16.08
CA ARG A 329 0.85 -23.61 -15.42
C ARG A 329 2.00 -22.99 -16.23
N SER A 330 1.99 -23.08 -17.56
CA SER A 330 3.06 -22.51 -18.40
C SER A 330 2.88 -21.02 -18.73
N TYR A 331 1.65 -20.55 -18.95
CA TYR A 331 1.36 -19.13 -19.18
C TYR A 331 1.38 -18.30 -17.88
N SER A 332 1.26 -18.94 -16.71
CA SER A 332 1.46 -18.38 -15.36
C SER A 332 2.90 -17.91 -15.04
N ALA A 333 3.78 -17.79 -16.04
CA ALA A 333 5.14 -17.27 -15.90
C ALA A 333 5.21 -15.89 -15.22
N GLY A 334 4.13 -15.11 -15.24
CA GLY A 334 3.93 -13.88 -14.47
C GLY A 334 3.71 -14.07 -12.96
N LYS A 335 4.33 -15.10 -12.33
CA LYS A 335 4.29 -15.39 -10.88
C LYS A 335 2.89 -15.55 -10.24
N CYS A 336 1.95 -16.25 -10.88
CA CYS A 336 0.75 -16.73 -10.16
C CYS A 336 0.11 -17.94 -10.84
N TYR A 337 0.03 -19.09 -10.13
CA TYR A 337 -0.53 -20.34 -10.64
C TYR A 337 -2.03 -20.48 -10.32
N LEU A 338 -2.81 -21.07 -11.23
CA LEU A 338 -4.21 -21.43 -11.00
C LEU A 338 -4.45 -22.91 -11.36
N CYS A 339 -5.48 -23.54 -10.78
CA CYS A 339 -5.89 -24.92 -11.08
C CYS A 339 -7.37 -24.92 -11.52
N VAL A 340 -7.68 -25.63 -12.62
CA VAL A 340 -8.88 -25.38 -13.43
C VAL A 340 -9.37 -26.68 -14.11
N THR A 341 -10.68 -26.81 -14.28
CA THR A 341 -11.34 -27.95 -14.94
C THR A 341 -11.58 -27.73 -16.45
N ASN A 342 -11.84 -28.82 -17.16
CA ASN A 342 -12.00 -28.95 -18.62
C ASN A 342 -12.55 -27.73 -19.40
N ASP A 343 -12.05 -27.60 -20.63
CA ASP A 343 -12.56 -26.74 -21.69
C ASP A 343 -12.51 -25.21 -21.43
N THR A 344 -11.86 -24.74 -20.35
CA THR A 344 -11.88 -23.31 -19.94
C THR A 344 -10.53 -22.58 -19.92
N GLY A 345 -9.39 -23.27 -20.07
CA GLY A 345 -8.07 -22.68 -19.83
C GLY A 345 -7.70 -21.53 -20.77
N ILE A 346 -8.03 -21.64 -22.06
CA ILE A 346 -7.72 -20.60 -23.06
C ILE A 346 -8.56 -19.33 -22.83
N SER A 347 -9.88 -19.47 -22.62
CA SER A 347 -10.78 -18.32 -22.34
C SER A 347 -10.55 -17.66 -20.97
N LEU A 348 -9.72 -18.25 -20.10
CA LEU A 348 -9.28 -17.65 -18.84
C LEU A 348 -7.98 -16.84 -18.97
N ILE A 349 -7.11 -17.16 -19.94
CA ILE A 349 -5.82 -16.47 -20.15
C ILE A 349 -5.87 -15.45 -21.29
N ASN A 350 -6.76 -15.60 -22.27
CA ASN A 350 -6.90 -14.68 -23.40
C ASN A 350 -7.80 -13.49 -23.07
N GLY A 351 -7.29 -12.28 -23.34
CA GLY A 351 -8.04 -11.03 -23.30
C GLY A 351 -7.23 -9.86 -22.77
N THR A 352 -7.90 -8.73 -22.62
CA THR A 352 -7.28 -7.44 -22.25
C THR A 352 -7.56 -7.03 -20.81
N GLN A 353 -8.15 -7.92 -20.00
CA GLN A 353 -8.72 -7.62 -18.68
C GLN A 353 -7.70 -6.99 -17.71
N MET A 354 -6.42 -7.38 -17.78
CA MET A 354 -5.35 -6.73 -17.00
C MET A 354 -5.13 -5.26 -17.40
N ILE A 355 -5.13 -4.98 -18.71
CA ILE A 355 -4.93 -3.64 -19.27
C ILE A 355 -6.10 -2.75 -18.86
N SER A 356 -7.32 -3.25 -19.05
CA SER A 356 -8.56 -2.53 -18.77
C SER A 356 -8.79 -2.31 -17.27
N SER A 357 -8.38 -3.26 -16.41
CA SER A 357 -8.46 -3.11 -14.95
C SER A 357 -7.50 -2.03 -14.41
N LEU A 358 -6.22 -2.08 -14.81
CA LEU A 358 -5.25 -1.05 -14.44
C LEU A 358 -5.58 0.32 -15.05
N GLY A 359 -6.15 0.31 -16.26
CA GLY A 359 -6.65 1.52 -16.92
C GLY A 359 -7.86 2.13 -16.21
N ALA A 360 -8.79 1.33 -15.71
CA ALA A 360 -9.93 1.80 -14.94
C ALA A 360 -9.50 2.46 -13.62
N GLU A 361 -8.53 1.88 -12.89
CA GLU A 361 -7.96 2.54 -11.70
C GLU A 361 -7.27 3.87 -12.07
N ALA A 362 -6.59 3.94 -13.21
CA ALA A 362 -5.92 5.16 -13.67
C ALA A 362 -6.93 6.26 -14.06
N VAL A 363 -8.04 5.90 -14.71
CA VAL A 363 -9.09 6.84 -15.13
C VAL A 363 -9.92 7.36 -13.97
N GLU A 364 -10.33 6.50 -13.02
CA GLU A 364 -11.11 6.91 -11.85
C GLU A 364 -10.35 7.95 -11.01
N ARG A 365 -9.07 7.67 -10.71
CA ARG A 365 -8.16 8.61 -10.06
C ARG A 365 -7.95 9.88 -10.88
N ALA A 366 -7.87 9.79 -12.22
CA ALA A 366 -7.70 10.97 -13.06
C ALA A 366 -8.92 11.90 -13.05
N ASP A 367 -10.14 11.37 -12.99
CA ASP A 367 -11.35 12.19 -12.78
C ASP A 367 -11.40 12.80 -11.36
N ALA A 368 -10.97 12.07 -10.34
CA ALA A 368 -10.81 12.64 -9.00
C ALA A 368 -9.78 13.80 -9.00
N ILE A 369 -8.67 13.65 -9.73
CA ILE A 369 -7.67 14.70 -9.96
C ILE A 369 -8.28 15.93 -10.66
N THR A 370 -9.03 15.79 -11.75
CA THR A 370 -9.58 16.97 -12.45
C THR A 370 -10.61 17.72 -11.63
N ARG A 371 -11.31 17.06 -10.70
CA ARG A 371 -12.19 17.72 -9.72
C ARG A 371 -11.40 18.51 -8.67
N GLN A 372 -10.24 18.03 -8.24
CA GLN A 372 -9.42 18.66 -7.20
C GLN A 372 -8.51 19.78 -7.74
N VAL A 373 -7.89 19.62 -8.91
CA VAL A 373 -6.88 20.54 -9.46
C VAL A 373 -7.43 21.95 -9.72
N ASP A 374 -8.70 22.07 -10.14
CA ASP A 374 -9.37 23.37 -10.30
C ASP A 374 -9.52 24.12 -8.97
N VAL A 375 -9.78 23.39 -7.88
CA VAL A 375 -9.93 23.94 -6.52
C VAL A 375 -8.58 24.37 -5.96
N ILE A 376 -7.55 23.54 -6.13
CA ILE A 376 -6.18 23.81 -5.69
C ILE A 376 -5.63 25.04 -6.42
N ALA A 377 -5.71 25.06 -7.76
CA ALA A 377 -5.24 26.19 -8.56
C ALA A 377 -6.01 27.49 -8.29
N ALA A 378 -7.31 27.43 -7.98
CA ALA A 378 -8.08 28.61 -7.57
C ALA A 378 -7.62 29.15 -6.20
N LEU A 379 -7.28 28.28 -5.25
CA LEU A 379 -6.68 28.66 -3.96
C LEU A 379 -5.28 29.26 -4.14
N THR A 380 -4.44 28.64 -4.96
CA THR A 380 -3.10 29.16 -5.32
C THR A 380 -3.19 30.55 -5.95
N LEU A 381 -4.09 30.75 -6.92
CA LEU A 381 -4.33 32.05 -7.54
C LEU A 381 -4.72 33.13 -6.54
N GLU A 382 -5.58 32.79 -5.58
CA GLU A 382 -6.03 33.70 -4.54
C GLU A 382 -4.88 34.11 -3.62
N THR A 383 -4.05 33.16 -3.17
CA THR A 383 -2.85 33.47 -2.36
C THR A 383 -1.77 34.23 -3.12
N LEU A 384 -1.69 34.06 -4.45
CA LEU A 384 -0.84 34.86 -5.34
C LEU A 384 -1.46 36.21 -5.75
N LYS A 385 -2.62 36.60 -5.19
CA LYS A 385 -3.33 37.88 -5.44
C LYS A 385 -3.62 38.15 -6.92
N GLY A 386 -3.80 37.11 -7.73
CA GLY A 386 -3.89 37.24 -9.19
C GLY A 386 -5.25 37.66 -9.73
N THR A 387 -5.32 37.98 -11.02
CA THR A 387 -6.50 38.64 -11.60
C THR A 387 -7.62 37.67 -12.01
N LYS A 388 -8.82 37.87 -11.45
CA LYS A 388 -10.04 37.13 -11.83
C LYS A 388 -10.51 37.42 -13.27
N LYS A 389 -10.08 38.54 -13.86
CA LYS A 389 -10.43 38.95 -15.24
C LYS A 389 -9.97 37.93 -16.30
N ALA A 390 -9.01 37.06 -15.98
CA ALA A 390 -8.56 35.98 -16.87
C ALA A 390 -9.63 34.89 -17.09
N PHE A 391 -10.66 34.83 -16.25
CA PHE A 391 -11.71 33.79 -16.25
C PHE A 391 -13.06 34.31 -16.74
N ASP A 392 -13.11 35.50 -17.32
CA ASP A 392 -14.34 36.16 -17.74
C ASP A 392 -15.16 35.33 -18.76
N ILE A 393 -16.47 35.53 -18.81
CA ILE A 393 -17.35 34.78 -19.70
C ILE A 393 -17.07 35.10 -21.17
N ASP A 394 -16.74 36.36 -21.49
CA ASP A 394 -16.49 36.81 -22.87
C ASP A 394 -15.17 36.27 -23.43
N VAL A 395 -14.17 36.05 -22.57
CA VAL A 395 -12.88 35.47 -22.94
C VAL A 395 -13.01 33.98 -23.30
N HIS A 396 -13.92 33.26 -22.61
CA HIS A 396 -14.12 31.81 -22.75
C HIS A 396 -15.46 31.45 -23.40
N ALA A 397 -16.00 32.37 -24.21
CA ALA A 397 -17.22 32.14 -25.00
C ALA A 397 -17.01 31.14 -26.15
N VAL A 398 -15.76 30.92 -26.57
CA VAL A 398 -15.40 30.19 -27.81
C VAL A 398 -14.81 28.79 -27.56
N MET A 399 -14.22 28.53 -26.38
CA MET A 399 -13.58 27.26 -26.02
C MET A 399 -13.75 26.92 -24.52
N GLU A 400 -13.60 25.62 -24.19
CA GLU A 400 -13.39 25.07 -22.83
C GLU A 400 -14.26 25.63 -21.69
N ARG A 401 -15.56 25.57 -21.90
CA ARG A 401 -16.56 26.21 -21.02
C ARG A 401 -16.58 25.65 -19.58
N LEU A 402 -16.23 24.37 -19.37
CA LEU A 402 -16.35 23.68 -18.08
C LEU A 402 -15.34 24.17 -17.04
N VAL A 403 -14.03 24.13 -17.35
CA VAL A 403 -12.99 24.59 -16.42
C VAL A 403 -13.13 26.08 -16.14
N ALA A 404 -13.36 26.88 -17.19
CA ALA A 404 -13.63 28.31 -17.03
C ALA A 404 -14.87 28.58 -16.14
N GLN A 405 -15.91 27.75 -16.22
CA GLN A 405 -17.07 27.82 -15.32
C GLN A 405 -16.73 27.44 -13.88
N ARG A 406 -15.99 26.35 -13.65
CA ARG A 406 -15.55 25.93 -12.30
C ARG A 406 -14.73 27.03 -11.63
N PHE A 407 -13.70 27.55 -12.31
CA PHE A 407 -12.92 28.69 -11.80
C PHE A 407 -13.79 29.94 -11.57
N ARG A 408 -14.79 30.22 -12.43
CA ARG A 408 -15.74 31.32 -12.17
C ARG A 408 -16.53 31.12 -10.88
N CYS A 409 -17.13 29.95 -10.68
CA CYS A 409 -17.85 29.62 -9.45
C CYS A 409 -16.95 29.69 -8.20
N LEU A 410 -15.69 29.27 -8.31
CA LEU A 410 -14.70 29.31 -7.23
C LEU A 410 -14.19 30.73 -6.91
N LEU A 411 -14.14 31.65 -7.87
CA LEU A 411 -13.50 32.97 -7.71
C LEU A 411 -14.47 34.16 -7.65
N HIS A 412 -15.61 34.12 -8.35
CA HIS A 412 -16.58 35.22 -8.49
C HIS A 412 -17.85 34.97 -7.66
N SER A 413 -17.71 34.49 -6.44
CA SER A 413 -18.83 34.42 -5.48
C SER A 413 -19.05 35.78 -4.82
N ASP A 414 -20.19 36.41 -5.04
CA ASP A 414 -20.58 37.65 -4.37
C ASP A 414 -20.88 37.44 -2.87
N SER A 415 -21.41 36.26 -2.51
CA SER A 415 -21.70 35.88 -1.12
C SER A 415 -20.45 35.63 -0.28
N PHE A 416 -19.34 35.21 -0.92
CA PHE A 416 -18.07 34.91 -0.28
C PHE A 416 -16.91 35.50 -1.09
N ALA A 417 -16.95 36.82 -1.28
CA ALA A 417 -15.95 37.55 -2.03
C ALA A 417 -14.56 37.47 -1.36
N SER A 418 -13.55 37.02 -2.11
CA SER A 418 -12.16 36.99 -1.62
C SER A 418 -11.69 38.35 -1.14
N GLU A 419 -11.26 38.42 0.12
CA GLU A 419 -10.67 39.60 0.76
C GLU A 419 -9.16 39.77 0.46
N ILE A 420 -8.60 38.95 -0.44
CA ILE A 420 -7.17 38.93 -0.79
C ILE A 420 -7.01 39.35 -2.26
N THR A 421 -7.85 38.80 -3.13
CA THR A 421 -7.83 39.06 -4.56
C THR A 421 -8.27 40.49 -4.90
N GLY A 422 -7.44 41.24 -5.65
CA GLY A 422 -7.75 42.61 -6.05
C GLY A 422 -7.11 43.70 -5.17
N THR A 423 -6.31 43.32 -4.17
CA THR A 423 -5.45 44.24 -3.38
C THR A 423 -4.18 44.67 -4.13
N THR A 424 -4.12 44.40 -5.44
CA THR A 424 -2.91 44.38 -6.28
C THR A 424 -2.89 45.55 -7.26
N THR A 425 -1.74 46.20 -7.44
CA THR A 425 -1.57 47.19 -8.53
C THR A 425 -1.51 46.50 -9.90
N GLU A 426 -1.96 47.19 -10.96
CA GLU A 426 -2.08 46.58 -12.30
C GLU A 426 -0.76 45.98 -12.81
N THR A 427 0.38 46.56 -12.45
CA THR A 427 1.71 46.12 -12.88
C THR A 427 2.03 44.67 -12.47
N GLN A 428 1.61 44.24 -11.28
CA GLN A 428 1.81 42.86 -10.82
C GLN A 428 0.86 41.87 -11.53
N SER A 429 -0.30 42.35 -11.99
CA SER A 429 -1.32 41.52 -12.67
C SER A 429 -0.86 40.92 -14.00
N PHE A 430 0.20 41.47 -14.61
CA PHE A 430 0.78 40.96 -15.85
C PHE A 430 1.75 39.77 -15.64
N GLN A 431 2.37 39.65 -14.46
CA GLN A 431 3.41 38.63 -14.19
C GLN A 431 2.85 37.22 -13.92
N ILE A 432 1.53 37.07 -13.84
CA ILE A 432 0.85 35.79 -13.60
C ILE A 432 0.33 35.26 -14.94
N PHE A 433 1.26 34.88 -15.83
CA PHE A 433 0.93 34.32 -17.14
C PHE A 433 0.40 32.89 -17.03
N LEU A 434 1.07 32.03 -16.25
CA LEU A 434 0.72 30.61 -16.05
C LEU A 434 -0.74 30.39 -15.62
N VAL A 435 -1.31 31.23 -14.76
CA VAL A 435 -2.69 31.00 -14.30
C VAL A 435 -3.74 31.28 -15.40
N LYS A 436 -3.36 31.99 -16.48
CA LYS A 436 -4.21 32.16 -17.66
C LYS A 436 -4.24 30.91 -18.55
N THR A 437 -3.26 30.01 -18.43
CA THR A 437 -3.18 28.77 -19.22
C THR A 437 -3.75 27.55 -18.49
N HIS A 438 -4.14 27.66 -17.22
CA HIS A 438 -4.72 26.52 -16.48
C HIS A 438 -6.02 26.01 -17.10
N ILE A 439 -6.85 26.89 -17.66
CA ILE A 439 -8.07 26.51 -18.38
C ILE A 439 -7.70 25.49 -19.48
N HIS A 440 -6.88 25.92 -20.44
CA HIS A 440 -6.35 25.12 -21.55
C HIS A 440 -5.68 23.80 -21.13
N VAL A 441 -4.85 23.83 -20.08
CA VAL A 441 -4.13 22.62 -19.63
C VAL A 441 -5.09 21.64 -18.94
N HIS A 442 -6.02 22.13 -18.12
CA HIS A 442 -6.99 21.28 -17.44
C HIS A 442 -8.10 20.82 -18.39
N GLY A 443 -8.49 21.64 -19.37
CA GLY A 443 -9.51 21.33 -20.38
C GLY A 443 -9.08 20.15 -21.25
N VAL A 444 -7.89 20.24 -21.85
CA VAL A 444 -7.27 19.12 -22.58
C VAL A 444 -7.17 17.86 -21.71
N ALA A 445 -6.81 17.97 -20.42
CA ALA A 445 -6.76 16.82 -19.54
C ALA A 445 -8.16 16.19 -19.29
N ASN A 446 -9.20 17.00 -19.06
CA ASN A 446 -10.58 16.53 -18.92
C ASN A 446 -11.07 15.82 -20.20
N ASP A 447 -10.83 16.41 -21.38
CA ASP A 447 -11.22 15.86 -22.67
C ASP A 447 -10.47 14.54 -22.98
N THR A 448 -9.17 14.47 -22.66
CA THR A 448 -8.39 13.23 -22.73
C THR A 448 -8.96 12.15 -21.80
N ILE A 449 -9.31 12.47 -20.55
CA ILE A 449 -9.88 11.50 -19.61
C ILE A 449 -11.25 11.01 -20.10
N ALA A 450 -12.11 11.88 -20.63
CA ALA A 450 -13.40 11.51 -21.19
C ALA A 450 -13.25 10.55 -22.40
N PHE A 451 -12.35 10.87 -23.34
CA PHE A 451 -12.05 10.02 -24.50
C PHE A 451 -11.50 8.65 -24.09
N VAL A 452 -10.58 8.59 -23.13
CA VAL A 452 -10.03 7.31 -22.64
C VAL A 452 -11.09 6.52 -21.85
N THR A 453 -12.00 7.19 -21.15
CA THR A 453 -13.15 6.55 -20.50
C THR A 453 -14.06 5.86 -21.51
N GLU A 454 -14.39 6.49 -22.65
CA GLU A 454 -15.21 5.87 -23.70
C GLU A 454 -14.56 4.59 -24.27
N ILE A 455 -13.24 4.63 -24.53
CA ILE A 455 -12.50 3.46 -25.01
C ILE A 455 -12.49 2.35 -23.96
N LEU A 456 -12.17 2.65 -22.69
CA LEU A 456 -12.13 1.63 -21.64
C LEU A 456 -13.52 1.08 -21.30
N MET A 457 -14.57 1.89 -21.35
CA MET A 457 -15.95 1.41 -21.18
C MET A 457 -16.36 0.47 -22.32
N THR A 458 -15.92 0.74 -23.55
CA THR A 458 -16.12 -0.17 -24.68
C THR A 458 -15.34 -1.48 -24.49
N GLU A 459 -14.07 -1.39 -24.10
CA GLU A 459 -13.17 -2.53 -23.86
C GLU A 459 -13.66 -3.44 -22.72
N LEU A 460 -14.09 -2.86 -21.59
CA LEU A 460 -14.64 -3.58 -20.43
C LEU A 460 -15.97 -4.29 -20.71
N ASN A 461 -16.70 -3.88 -21.76
CA ASN A 461 -17.95 -4.50 -22.20
C ASN A 461 -17.77 -5.33 -23.50
N SER A 462 -16.53 -5.61 -23.91
CA SER A 462 -16.21 -6.38 -25.13
C SER A 462 -15.80 -7.82 -24.85
N ALA A 463 -16.11 -8.72 -25.79
CA ALA A 463 -15.62 -10.10 -25.78
C ALA A 463 -14.21 -10.15 -26.40
N THR A 464 -13.19 -10.28 -25.55
CA THR A 464 -11.76 -10.22 -25.90
C THR A 464 -11.06 -11.59 -25.86
N ASP A 465 -11.78 -12.68 -25.58
CA ASP A 465 -11.24 -14.04 -25.63
C ASP A 465 -11.15 -14.59 -27.08
N ASN A 466 -10.40 -15.67 -27.27
CA ASN A 466 -10.23 -16.32 -28.57
C ASN A 466 -9.84 -17.80 -28.40
N PRO A 467 -10.38 -18.77 -29.18
CA PRO A 467 -11.36 -18.61 -30.26
C PRO A 467 -12.69 -18.05 -29.76
N VAL A 468 -13.35 -17.21 -30.56
CA VAL A 468 -14.67 -16.68 -30.20
C VAL A 468 -15.70 -17.79 -30.39
N SER A 469 -15.84 -18.63 -29.37
CA SER A 469 -17.04 -19.46 -29.18
C SER A 469 -18.22 -18.55 -28.89
N SER A 470 -19.40 -18.87 -29.43
CA SER A 470 -20.62 -18.13 -29.11
C SER A 470 -20.89 -18.09 -27.61
N PHE A 471 -21.69 -17.12 -27.17
CA PHE A 471 -22.08 -16.84 -25.79
C PHE A 471 -21.05 -16.06 -24.93
N THR A 472 -20.79 -14.79 -25.25
CA THR A 472 -20.92 -13.69 -24.26
C THR A 472 -21.42 -12.42 -24.98
N CYS A 473 -21.89 -11.40 -24.25
CA CYS A 473 -22.56 -10.20 -24.81
C CYS A 473 -21.55 -9.29 -25.55
N LEU A 474 -21.74 -8.87 -26.82
CA LEU A 474 -22.73 -7.86 -27.22
C LEU A 474 -23.12 -7.88 -28.73
N HIS A 475 -24.33 -8.37 -28.99
CA HIS A 475 -25.31 -7.94 -30.00
C HIS A 475 -25.17 -8.00 -31.56
N ILE A 476 -24.02 -8.24 -32.22
CA ILE A 476 -24.07 -8.48 -33.71
C ILE A 476 -23.29 -9.73 -34.15
N GLN A 477 -21.95 -9.73 -34.11
CA GLN A 477 -21.17 -10.84 -34.68
C GLN A 477 -21.42 -12.19 -34.00
N VAL A 478 -21.68 -12.20 -32.69
CA VAL A 478 -21.99 -13.40 -31.90
C VAL A 478 -23.31 -14.04 -32.35
N LEU A 479 -24.35 -13.24 -32.63
CA LEU A 479 -25.65 -13.75 -33.09
C LEU A 479 -25.54 -14.41 -34.47
N ILE A 480 -24.78 -13.80 -35.39
CA ILE A 480 -24.52 -14.35 -36.74
C ILE A 480 -23.74 -15.67 -36.67
N ALA A 481 -22.89 -15.87 -35.65
CA ALA A 481 -22.21 -17.14 -35.41
C ALA A 481 -23.14 -18.20 -34.78
N GLU A 482 -24.04 -17.81 -33.87
CA GLU A 482 -25.02 -18.70 -33.24
C GLU A 482 -26.02 -19.27 -34.26
N GLU A 483 -26.61 -18.42 -35.11
CA GLU A 483 -27.55 -18.85 -36.18
C GLU A 483 -26.90 -19.82 -37.18
N ARG A 484 -25.57 -19.82 -37.30
CA ARG A 484 -24.80 -20.59 -38.28
C ARG A 484 -24.09 -21.81 -37.70
N GLY A 485 -23.98 -21.93 -36.37
CA GLY A 485 -23.26 -23.02 -35.71
C GLY A 485 -21.78 -23.07 -36.07
N ILE A 486 -21.10 -21.92 -36.10
CA ILE A 486 -19.67 -21.80 -36.48
C ILE A 486 -18.81 -21.20 -35.37
N THR A 487 -17.60 -21.73 -35.22
CA THR A 487 -16.54 -21.14 -34.38
C THR A 487 -15.59 -20.33 -35.27
N ILE A 488 -15.23 -19.12 -34.85
CA ILE A 488 -14.34 -18.23 -35.60
C ILE A 488 -13.15 -17.85 -34.70
N SER A 489 -11.93 -17.97 -35.21
CA SER A 489 -10.76 -17.34 -34.59
C SER A 489 -10.68 -15.89 -35.06
N GLY A 490 -10.68 -14.96 -34.12
CA GLY A 490 -10.53 -13.52 -34.34
C GLY A 490 -9.21 -12.99 -33.78
N GLY A 491 -9.18 -11.68 -33.50
CA GLY A 491 -8.03 -10.97 -32.93
C GLY A 491 -8.36 -10.11 -31.71
N ASN A 492 -9.55 -10.29 -31.10
CA ASN A 492 -10.10 -9.38 -30.09
C ASN A 492 -9.29 -9.32 -28.78
N PHE A 493 -8.36 -10.24 -28.56
CA PHE A 493 -7.39 -10.20 -27.46
C PHE A 493 -6.30 -9.13 -27.64
N HIS A 494 -6.13 -8.59 -28.84
CA HIS A 494 -5.09 -7.62 -29.15
C HIS A 494 -5.49 -6.21 -28.66
N GLY A 495 -5.21 -5.93 -27.38
CA GLY A 495 -5.53 -4.66 -26.71
C GLY A 495 -4.75 -3.44 -27.20
N GLU A 496 -4.87 -3.09 -28.48
CA GLU A 496 -4.26 -1.93 -29.11
C GLU A 496 -4.96 -0.62 -28.72
N TYR A 497 -6.30 -0.64 -28.77
CA TYR A 497 -7.16 0.47 -28.36
C TYR A 497 -6.88 0.93 -26.92
N PRO A 498 -6.95 0.05 -25.88
CA PRO A 498 -6.64 0.47 -24.52
C PRO A 498 -5.16 0.83 -24.33
N ALA A 499 -4.22 0.22 -25.07
CA ALA A 499 -2.80 0.59 -24.98
C ALA A 499 -2.53 2.03 -25.43
N LYS A 500 -3.02 2.43 -26.61
CA LYS A 500 -2.87 3.81 -27.11
C LYS A 500 -3.64 4.81 -26.28
N ALA A 501 -4.84 4.45 -25.81
CA ALA A 501 -5.63 5.29 -24.92
C ALA A 501 -4.90 5.55 -23.59
N LEU A 502 -4.25 4.55 -23.00
CA LEU A 502 -3.55 4.71 -21.72
C LEU A 502 -2.20 5.44 -21.83
N ASP A 503 -1.48 5.30 -22.95
CA ASP A 503 -0.35 6.19 -23.23
C ASP A 503 -0.81 7.66 -23.40
N PHE A 504 -1.95 7.91 -24.05
CA PHE A 504 -2.51 9.25 -24.18
C PHE A 504 -3.01 9.82 -22.84
N LEU A 505 -3.62 8.98 -21.98
CA LEU A 505 -3.97 9.34 -20.60
C LEU A 505 -2.75 9.80 -19.80
N ALA A 506 -1.63 9.08 -19.92
CA ALA A 506 -0.39 9.45 -19.24
C ALA A 506 0.10 10.85 -19.67
N ILE A 507 0.02 11.17 -20.96
CA ILE A 507 0.39 12.49 -21.50
C ILE A 507 -0.57 13.58 -20.97
N GLY A 508 -1.89 13.38 -21.08
CA GLY A 508 -2.88 14.37 -20.65
C GLY A 508 -2.85 14.66 -19.15
N VAL A 509 -2.68 13.64 -18.31
CA VAL A 509 -2.61 13.79 -16.85
C VAL A 509 -1.26 14.38 -16.40
N HIS A 510 -0.15 14.08 -17.09
CA HIS A 510 1.17 14.63 -16.76
C HIS A 510 1.18 16.16 -16.72
N GLU A 511 0.51 16.82 -17.66
CA GLU A 511 0.51 18.28 -17.78
C GLU A 511 -0.16 18.98 -16.58
N LEU A 512 -1.10 18.32 -15.89
CA LEU A 512 -1.66 18.80 -14.62
C LEU A 512 -0.58 18.90 -13.53
N GLY A 513 0.24 17.85 -13.38
CA GLY A 513 1.39 17.88 -12.47
C GLY A 513 2.47 18.87 -12.92
N SER A 514 2.68 18.99 -14.24
CA SER A 514 3.61 19.94 -14.85
C SER A 514 3.26 21.39 -14.49
N ILE A 515 2.00 21.80 -14.64
CA ILE A 515 1.57 23.17 -14.31
C ILE A 515 1.45 23.42 -12.79
N SER A 516 1.09 22.39 -12.01
CA SER A 516 1.05 22.43 -10.54
C SER A 516 2.43 22.60 -9.92
N GLU A 517 3.45 21.89 -10.39
CA GLU A 517 4.83 22.07 -9.91
C GLU A 517 5.39 23.46 -10.23
N ARG A 518 4.99 24.04 -11.37
CA ARG A 518 5.25 25.46 -11.68
C ARG A 518 4.51 26.42 -10.75
N GLN A 519 3.39 26.04 -10.12
CA GLN A 519 2.75 26.85 -9.08
C GLN A 519 3.49 26.73 -7.74
N ILE A 520 3.97 25.53 -7.38
CA ILE A 520 4.77 25.31 -6.15
C ILE A 520 6.05 26.16 -6.18
N GLU A 521 6.78 26.19 -7.31
CA GLU A 521 7.92 27.11 -7.51
C GLU A 521 7.50 28.56 -7.29
N ARG A 522 6.40 28.96 -7.94
CA ARG A 522 5.91 30.34 -7.94
C ARG A 522 5.46 30.83 -6.56
N LEU A 523 4.95 29.93 -5.71
CA LEU A 523 4.65 30.19 -4.30
C LEU A 523 5.93 30.33 -3.46
N CYS A 524 6.87 29.39 -3.61
CA CYS A 524 8.10 29.32 -2.82
C CYS A 524 9.10 30.45 -3.12
N ASN A 525 9.04 31.05 -4.32
CA ASN A 525 9.96 32.09 -4.79
C ASN A 525 9.45 33.51 -4.42
N PRO A 526 10.11 34.25 -3.49
CA PRO A 526 9.66 35.57 -3.06
C PRO A 526 9.52 36.58 -4.20
N SER A 527 10.36 36.45 -5.24
CA SER A 527 10.37 37.31 -6.42
C SER A 527 9.12 37.19 -7.28
N LEU A 528 8.33 36.12 -7.07
CA LEU A 528 7.12 35.80 -7.83
C LEU A 528 5.86 35.85 -6.97
N SER A 529 5.93 35.45 -5.69
CA SER A 529 4.80 35.44 -4.75
C SER A 529 4.67 36.69 -3.88
N ASN A 530 5.76 37.42 -3.62
CA ASN A 530 5.88 38.39 -2.52
C ASN A 530 5.62 37.77 -1.11
N LEU A 531 5.83 36.46 -0.98
CA LEU A 531 5.76 35.72 0.30
C LEU A 531 7.17 35.40 0.83
N PRO A 532 7.31 34.97 2.10
CA PRO A 532 8.58 34.47 2.64
C PRO A 532 9.13 33.30 1.82
N ALA A 533 10.46 33.23 1.69
CA ALA A 533 11.13 32.18 0.92
C ALA A 533 10.75 30.79 1.42
N PHE A 534 10.37 29.90 0.50
CA PHE A 534 9.90 28.55 0.80
C PHE A 534 8.74 28.49 1.83
N LEU A 535 7.96 29.57 1.92
CA LEU A 535 6.78 29.69 2.78
C LEU A 535 7.08 29.41 4.27
N VAL A 536 8.16 29.98 4.81
CA VAL A 536 8.55 29.76 6.22
C VAL A 536 8.99 31.02 6.94
N ASN A 537 8.73 31.07 8.25
CA ASN A 537 9.29 32.06 9.15
C ASN A 537 10.77 31.74 9.45
N GLU A 538 11.56 32.78 9.75
CA GLU A 538 12.99 32.65 10.09
C GLU A 538 13.79 31.88 9.01
N GLY A 539 13.55 32.22 7.75
CA GLY A 539 14.26 31.64 6.60
C GLY A 539 15.78 31.78 6.75
N GLY A 540 16.49 30.66 6.62
CA GLY A 540 17.91 30.52 6.95
C GLY A 540 18.17 29.71 8.23
N LEU A 541 17.20 29.64 9.15
CA LEU A 541 17.14 28.62 10.21
C LEU A 541 16.20 27.48 9.82
N ASN A 542 15.07 27.80 9.18
CA ASN A 542 14.08 26.83 8.70
C ASN A 542 14.13 26.68 7.17
N SER A 543 13.91 25.45 6.68
CA SER A 543 13.93 25.11 5.24
C SER A 543 12.57 25.20 4.54
N GLY A 544 11.46 25.23 5.29
CA GLY A 544 10.11 25.31 4.74
C GLY A 544 9.80 24.25 3.68
N PHE A 545 9.12 24.69 2.62
CA PHE A 545 8.71 23.85 1.48
C PHE A 545 9.84 23.52 0.49
N MET A 546 11.10 23.91 0.75
CA MET A 546 12.22 23.71 -0.18
C MET A 546 12.36 22.25 -0.66
N VAL A 547 12.37 21.29 0.26
CA VAL A 547 12.51 19.86 -0.08
C VAL A 547 11.23 19.31 -0.71
N ALA A 548 10.05 19.79 -0.29
CA ALA A 548 8.77 19.39 -0.88
C ALA A 548 8.67 19.83 -2.35
N HIS A 549 9.17 21.03 -2.69
CA HIS A 549 9.29 21.46 -4.08
C HIS A 549 10.25 20.57 -4.86
N CYS A 550 11.41 20.20 -4.30
CA CYS A 550 12.31 19.23 -4.92
C CYS A 550 11.63 17.86 -5.17
N THR A 551 10.78 17.38 -4.26
CA THR A 551 9.99 16.15 -4.45
C THR A 551 9.01 16.30 -5.62
N ALA A 552 8.25 17.40 -5.69
CA ALA A 552 7.33 17.66 -6.81
C ALA A 552 8.08 17.72 -8.15
N ALA A 553 9.21 18.43 -8.21
CA ALA A 553 10.06 18.53 -9.40
C ALA A 553 10.62 17.16 -9.85
N ALA A 554 11.01 16.29 -8.90
CA ALA A 554 11.48 14.95 -9.20
C ALA A 554 10.37 14.07 -9.80
N LEU A 555 9.17 14.07 -9.20
CA LEU A 555 8.00 13.32 -9.68
C LEU A 555 7.57 13.75 -11.09
N VAL A 556 7.50 15.07 -11.33
CA VAL A 556 7.23 15.64 -12.67
C VAL A 556 8.35 15.30 -13.66
N SER A 557 9.60 15.15 -13.21
CA SER A 557 10.70 14.73 -14.09
C SER A 557 10.70 13.24 -14.41
N GLU A 558 10.28 12.36 -13.48
CA GLU A 558 10.08 10.93 -13.76
C GLU A 558 8.94 10.73 -14.78
N ASN A 559 7.85 11.49 -14.62
CA ASN A 559 6.70 11.43 -15.53
C ASN A 559 7.06 11.70 -17.00
N LYS A 560 8.01 12.60 -17.29
CA LYS A 560 8.48 12.88 -18.67
C LYS A 560 9.02 11.64 -19.39
N VAL A 561 9.58 10.69 -18.65
CA VAL A 561 10.05 9.39 -19.19
C VAL A 561 8.88 8.40 -19.31
N LEU A 562 7.99 8.37 -18.31
CA LEU A 562 6.81 7.49 -18.29
C LEU A 562 5.76 7.85 -19.37
N CYS A 563 5.73 9.11 -19.82
CA CYS A 563 4.92 9.58 -20.94
C CYS A 563 5.48 9.17 -22.32
N HIS A 564 6.65 8.54 -22.41
CA HIS A 564 7.10 7.94 -23.67
C HIS A 564 6.20 6.76 -24.03
N LEU A 565 5.71 6.72 -25.26
CA LEU A 565 4.71 5.75 -25.71
C LEU A 565 5.23 4.31 -25.61
N ALA A 566 4.46 3.40 -25.03
CA ALA A 566 4.74 1.96 -25.07
C ALA A 566 4.08 1.30 -26.30
N SER A 567 2.87 1.75 -26.64
CA SER A 567 2.03 1.27 -27.74
C SER A 567 2.53 1.64 -29.15
N VAL A 568 3.82 1.95 -29.28
CA VAL A 568 4.55 2.12 -30.55
C VAL A 568 5.70 1.12 -30.71
N ASP A 569 5.97 0.33 -29.68
CA ASP A 569 6.91 -0.80 -29.70
C ASP A 569 6.15 -2.12 -29.84
N SER A 570 6.75 -3.09 -30.51
CA SER A 570 6.21 -4.44 -30.72
C SER A 570 7.36 -5.41 -30.99
N LEU A 571 7.40 -6.51 -30.23
CA LEU A 571 8.41 -7.56 -30.38
C LEU A 571 7.75 -8.88 -30.71
N SER A 572 8.23 -9.52 -31.77
CA SER A 572 7.68 -10.80 -32.24
C SER A 572 7.94 -11.92 -31.23
N THR A 573 6.87 -12.62 -30.87
CA THR A 573 6.81 -13.72 -29.92
C THR A 573 6.28 -15.00 -30.59
N SER A 574 6.31 -16.12 -29.87
CA SER A 574 5.88 -17.46 -30.33
C SER A 574 6.35 -17.83 -31.75
N ALA A 575 7.65 -17.62 -32.02
CA ALA A 575 8.31 -17.89 -33.30
C ALA A 575 7.63 -17.23 -34.52
N ALA A 576 7.25 -15.96 -34.38
CA ALA A 576 6.50 -15.17 -35.38
C ALA A 576 5.09 -15.72 -35.71
N THR A 577 4.48 -16.41 -34.73
CA THR A 577 3.02 -16.59 -34.69
C THR A 577 2.33 -15.37 -34.07
N GLU A 578 3.02 -14.67 -33.17
CA GLU A 578 2.60 -13.42 -32.54
C GLU A 578 3.58 -12.33 -33.03
N ASP A 579 3.35 -11.81 -34.24
CA ASP A 579 4.26 -10.87 -34.91
C ASP A 579 3.98 -9.39 -34.58
N HIS A 580 2.77 -9.08 -34.10
CA HIS A 580 2.40 -7.76 -33.56
C HIS A 580 1.77 -7.87 -32.16
N VAL A 581 2.18 -6.99 -31.23
CA VAL A 581 1.66 -6.90 -29.85
C VAL A 581 1.52 -5.43 -29.42
N SER A 582 0.54 -5.12 -28.56
CA SER A 582 0.22 -3.71 -28.22
C SER A 582 1.04 -3.07 -27.09
N MET A 583 1.86 -3.86 -26.38
CA MET A 583 2.53 -3.47 -25.13
C MET A 583 1.59 -2.89 -24.04
N GLY A 584 0.28 -3.10 -24.13
CA GLY A 584 -0.72 -2.43 -23.30
C GLY A 584 -0.58 -2.66 -21.79
N GLY A 585 -0.08 -3.83 -21.37
CA GLY A 585 0.23 -4.12 -19.97
C GLY A 585 1.36 -3.25 -19.39
N TRP A 586 2.19 -2.64 -20.23
CA TRP A 586 3.19 -1.64 -19.84
C TRP A 586 2.62 -0.21 -19.93
N ALA A 587 1.86 0.12 -20.97
CA ALA A 587 1.14 1.40 -21.09
C ALA A 587 0.26 1.67 -19.85
N ALA A 588 -0.55 0.69 -19.43
CA ALA A 588 -1.41 0.80 -18.26
C ALA A 588 -0.63 1.03 -16.95
N ARG A 589 0.50 0.33 -16.75
CA ARG A 589 1.36 0.51 -15.57
C ARG A 589 1.99 1.91 -15.53
N LYS A 590 2.44 2.44 -16.69
CA LYS A 590 2.96 3.81 -16.79
C LYS A 590 1.88 4.85 -16.50
N ALA A 591 0.70 4.72 -17.10
CA ALA A 591 -0.43 5.63 -16.88
C ALA A 591 -0.80 5.74 -15.40
N LEU A 592 -1.00 4.60 -14.73
CA LEU A 592 -1.35 4.55 -13.31
C LEU A 592 -0.24 5.12 -12.39
N LYS A 593 1.03 4.94 -12.77
CA LYS A 593 2.19 5.52 -12.05
C LYS A 593 2.27 7.05 -12.24
N VAL A 594 2.03 7.56 -13.44
CA VAL A 594 1.96 9.00 -13.73
C VAL A 594 0.82 9.66 -12.95
N VAL A 595 -0.38 9.06 -12.96
CA VAL A 595 -1.53 9.51 -12.17
C VAL A 595 -1.16 9.62 -10.69
N LYS A 596 -0.58 8.56 -10.09
CA LYS A 596 -0.17 8.55 -8.67
C LYS A 596 0.93 9.56 -8.31
N HIS A 597 1.75 9.97 -9.28
CA HIS A 597 2.68 11.09 -9.09
C HIS A 597 1.98 12.45 -9.13
N VAL A 598 0.95 12.61 -9.98
CA VAL A 598 0.18 13.86 -10.06
C VAL A 598 -0.67 14.05 -8.79
N GLU A 599 -1.24 12.98 -8.22
CA GLU A 599 -1.84 13.00 -6.87
C GLU A 599 -0.88 13.61 -5.83
N GLN A 600 0.39 13.16 -5.83
CA GLN A 600 1.41 13.62 -4.88
C GLN A 600 1.85 15.07 -5.12
N VAL A 601 2.00 15.50 -6.38
CA VAL A 601 2.35 16.88 -6.73
C VAL A 601 1.24 17.85 -6.30
N LEU A 602 -0.02 17.50 -6.57
CA LEU A 602 -1.18 18.30 -6.18
C LEU A 602 -1.36 18.39 -4.66
N ALA A 603 -1.06 17.32 -3.92
CA ALA A 603 -1.04 17.36 -2.46
C ALA A 603 0.02 18.35 -1.92
N ILE A 604 1.19 18.45 -2.57
CA ILE A 604 2.23 19.43 -2.20
C ILE A 604 1.78 20.85 -2.54
N GLU A 605 1.13 21.08 -3.68
CA GLU A 605 0.59 22.41 -4.02
C GLU A 605 -0.51 22.83 -3.04
N LEU A 606 -1.44 21.95 -2.68
CA LEU A 606 -2.50 22.24 -1.71
C LEU A 606 -1.92 22.64 -0.34
N LEU A 607 -0.90 21.92 0.14
CA LEU A 607 -0.20 22.25 1.38
C LEU A 607 0.53 23.60 1.28
N ALA A 608 1.20 23.88 0.16
CA ALA A 608 1.88 25.16 -0.07
C ALA A 608 0.88 26.33 -0.16
N ALA A 609 -0.24 26.16 -0.86
CA ALA A 609 -1.29 27.17 -0.97
C ALA A 609 -1.98 27.42 0.39
N CYS A 610 -2.21 26.38 1.19
CA CYS A 610 -2.69 26.55 2.57
C CYS A 610 -1.69 27.35 3.43
N GLN A 611 -0.39 27.02 3.37
CA GLN A 611 0.63 27.75 4.13
C GLN A 611 0.77 29.21 3.68
N ALA A 612 0.70 29.46 2.37
CA ALA A 612 0.70 30.79 1.77
C ALA A 612 -0.49 31.64 2.26
N LEU A 613 -1.66 31.02 2.46
CA LEU A 613 -2.84 31.70 3.00
C LEU A 613 -2.67 32.13 4.47
N GLU A 614 -1.97 31.34 5.29
CA GLU A 614 -1.72 31.69 6.69
C GLU A 614 -0.87 32.96 6.84
N PHE A 615 0.10 33.18 5.95
CA PHE A 615 0.85 34.45 5.93
C PHE A 615 -0.05 35.66 5.65
N HIS A 616 -1.04 35.53 4.77
CA HIS A 616 -2.02 36.61 4.53
C HIS A 616 -2.98 36.83 5.71
N ARG A 617 -3.21 35.81 6.56
CA ARG A 617 -3.97 35.95 7.82
C ARG A 617 -3.17 36.65 8.90
N ALA A 618 -1.92 36.24 9.12
CA ALA A 618 -1.03 36.86 10.11
C ALA A 618 -0.82 38.36 9.87
N LEU A 619 -0.88 38.81 8.60
CA LEU A 619 -0.83 40.22 8.23
C LEU A 619 -2.11 41.02 8.55
N LYS A 620 -3.25 40.37 8.87
CA LYS A 620 -4.52 41.03 9.22
C LYS A 620 -4.73 41.20 10.73
N ASP A 621 -4.24 40.29 11.58
CA ASP A 621 -4.49 40.33 13.04
C ASP A 621 -3.86 41.53 13.77
N HIS A 622 -3.13 42.42 13.08
CA HIS A 622 -2.77 43.75 13.59
C HIS A 622 -3.86 44.81 13.42
N SER A 623 -4.99 44.50 12.78
CA SER A 623 -6.17 45.37 12.67
C SER A 623 -7.48 44.56 12.56
N THR A 624 -8.32 44.67 13.60
CA THR A 624 -9.68 44.12 13.74
C THR A 624 -9.83 42.59 13.70
N SER A 625 -10.29 42.03 14.81
CA SER A 625 -10.80 40.66 14.94
C SER A 625 -12.19 40.52 14.32
N GLY A 626 -12.39 39.55 13.42
CA GLY A 626 -13.71 39.24 12.87
C GLY A 626 -13.69 38.12 11.83
N GLU A 627 -14.61 37.18 11.96
CA GLU A 627 -14.73 35.92 11.21
C GLU A 627 -14.72 36.08 9.66
N GLY A 628 -13.68 35.55 9.01
CA GLY A 628 -13.57 35.45 7.55
C GLY A 628 -12.28 34.70 7.12
N LEU A 629 -12.23 33.93 6.03
CA LEU A 629 -13.28 33.45 5.15
C LEU A 629 -12.85 32.09 4.55
N ARG A 630 -13.79 31.37 3.93
CA ARG A 630 -13.59 30.63 2.66
C ARG A 630 -12.72 29.34 2.66
N ALA A 631 -11.54 29.31 3.28
CA ALA A 631 -10.60 28.19 3.16
C ALA A 631 -11.08 26.87 3.78
N ALA A 632 -11.74 26.92 4.94
CA ALA A 632 -12.31 25.72 5.56
C ALA A 632 -13.41 25.08 4.70
N ALA A 633 -14.17 25.91 3.97
CA ALA A 633 -15.18 25.43 3.03
C ALA A 633 -14.53 24.76 1.81
N LEU A 634 -13.50 25.37 1.22
CA LEU A 634 -12.75 24.77 0.11
C LEU A 634 -12.09 23.44 0.50
N CYS A 635 -11.42 23.36 1.67
CA CYS A 635 -10.86 22.09 2.14
C CYS A 635 -11.92 21.03 2.44
N SER A 636 -13.11 21.43 2.94
CA SER A 636 -14.23 20.50 3.11
C SER A 636 -14.79 19.96 1.79
N GLN A 637 -14.66 20.70 0.69
CA GLN A 637 -15.07 20.28 -0.66
C GLN A 637 -14.01 19.45 -1.40
N VAL A 638 -12.77 19.37 -0.88
CA VAL A 638 -11.72 18.46 -1.36
C VAL A 638 -11.80 17.08 -0.68
N THR A 639 -12.60 16.96 0.38
CA THR A 639 -12.74 15.73 1.19
C THR A 639 -14.11 15.03 1.03
N THR A 640 -14.90 15.41 0.02
CA THR A 640 -16.22 14.86 -0.32
C THR A 640 -16.40 14.69 -1.82
#